data_AF-A0A6A6Y3B7-F1
#
_entry.id   AF-A0A6A6Y3B7-F1
#
_cell.length_a   1.000
_cell.length_b   1.000
_cell.length_c   1.000
_cell.angle_alpha   90.00
_cell.angle_beta   90.00
_cell.angle_gamma   90.00
#
_symmetry.space_group_name_H-M   'P 1'
#
loop_
_entity.id
_entity.type
_entity.pdbx_description
1 polymer ?
#
loop_
_entity_poly.entity_id
_entity_poly.type
_entity_poly.pdbx_seq_one_letter_code
_entity_poly.pdbx_strand_id
1 'polypeptide(L)'
;MPQFDDLRAYLPADLQALELWMDEASRLVSAVKNPDPVLPFDGKGLFDEANEEGYQNLGRLAEMVLSALSLCMLDNECIYVKSCKPLANRDRLKKLIQQARVSQTNSMWEEAGGGEATQEQRKKKDSLLDAIFALIDYTSAILARLFAQVAVGKYWSDNVLAVLTQRVAKLKVLLIDMHANTLISCQVGEASLDQTDISSRLSNGIMDEEECEEVLRMIDAESKEGLTTTANADVARYCVDQNRFRSGIDTILRYLLLSLRFNNRSGLQATSFEICGMVYGTGFEDFKALLFQDRDLEYSASSDQDALKTAYPAFKILNEAFHQVKQNCPPKSQGNLRTTVEWRYCDAHNKRSSIALPDNAMNDLSRCEPQKAVMDSMADIISVMIPLVLTSPVVVSNLTKFRASLALACDAKDVVQPSKNKDYCAFFRMYTNQFEKDSQSWDVMRLSAAVQQGFFSRNNLIERGASSKNAGKVQSKLVDRSREMESWVIDECSVTVACKYQVCSILLVAFIIAGGGLAMIACKNRIKGVDPSNLSMYLWILAGFYLLVQKSRFVEEWPWSDFLRFRVRCRSVSELHAISGINEQLLMAKLLHDERGGSLLKTRGPYNKVFLQRDSNDGFSIDRSLHMTTLLLSGLIMLKVVTPRGQALVCLDARRGTELKVVEHQGNQAQEHLLCEDIDRLQDRYGQKKSKDRMRLQLAMSKELKWKRVQGVYKGMEAEFV
;
A
#
# COMPACT_ATOMS: atom_id res chain seq x y z
N MET A 1 5.06 8.01 -38.82
CA MET A 1 4.52 7.96 -37.44
C MET A 1 4.57 9.37 -36.85
N PRO A 2 3.59 9.78 -36.03
CA PRO A 2 3.62 11.08 -35.34
C PRO A 2 4.78 11.17 -34.35
N GLN A 3 5.40 12.35 -34.23
CA GLN A 3 6.47 12.60 -33.28
C GLN A 3 5.86 13.08 -31.96
N PHE A 4 5.90 12.22 -30.94
CA PHE A 4 5.55 12.60 -29.58
C PHE A 4 6.68 13.40 -28.94
N ASP A 5 6.32 14.28 -28.01
CA ASP A 5 7.27 15.12 -27.27
C ASP A 5 8.22 15.94 -28.14
N ASP A 6 7.71 16.40 -29.30
CA ASP A 6 8.47 17.23 -30.23
C ASP A 6 8.90 18.54 -29.57
N LEU A 7 10.17 18.89 -29.77
CA LEU A 7 10.80 20.11 -29.24
C LEU A 7 10.80 21.25 -30.25
N ARG A 8 10.60 20.95 -31.55
CA ARG A 8 10.80 21.92 -32.65
C ARG A 8 9.90 23.16 -32.57
N ALA A 9 8.72 23.03 -31.97
CA ALA A 9 7.82 24.17 -31.77
C ALA A 9 8.31 25.16 -30.70
N TYR A 10 9.24 24.74 -29.85
CA TYR A 10 9.69 25.47 -28.65
C TYR A 10 11.17 25.87 -28.71
N LEU A 11 11.94 25.29 -29.63
CA LEU A 11 13.36 25.59 -29.78
C LEU A 11 13.60 26.74 -30.76
N PRO A 12 14.61 27.59 -30.50
CA PRO A 12 15.17 28.46 -31.53
C PRO A 12 15.69 27.66 -32.72
N ALA A 13 15.69 28.25 -33.92
CA ALA A 13 16.07 27.57 -35.17
C ALA A 13 17.48 26.96 -35.15
N ASP A 14 18.37 27.46 -34.29
CA ASP A 14 19.77 27.07 -34.20
C ASP A 14 20.02 25.86 -33.27
N LEU A 15 19.04 25.47 -32.45
CA LEU A 15 19.16 24.35 -31.49
C LEU A 15 18.54 23.08 -32.06
N GLN A 16 19.33 22.00 -32.10
CA GLN A 16 18.87 20.71 -32.63
C GLN A 16 18.26 19.83 -31.53
N ALA A 17 16.98 19.46 -31.71
CA ALA A 17 16.26 18.58 -30.80
C ALA A 17 16.97 17.22 -30.57
N LEU A 18 17.65 16.70 -31.60
CA LEU A 18 18.35 15.42 -31.54
C LEU A 18 19.54 15.45 -30.56
N GLU A 19 20.30 16.54 -30.54
CA GLU A 19 21.45 16.69 -29.64
C GLU A 19 20.98 16.68 -28.17
N LEU A 20 19.91 17.43 -27.87
CA LEU A 20 19.31 17.44 -26.53
C LEU A 20 18.81 16.06 -26.08
N TRP A 21 18.19 15.29 -26.99
CA TRP A 21 17.78 13.91 -26.68
C TRP A 21 18.98 12.98 -26.49
N MET A 22 20.05 13.13 -27.26
CA MET A 22 21.26 12.31 -27.13
C MET A 22 21.99 12.57 -25.81
N ASP A 23 22.13 13.84 -25.41
CA ASP A 23 22.74 14.22 -24.14
C ASP A 23 21.93 13.67 -22.95
N GLU A 24 20.60 13.81 -23.02
CA GLU A 24 19.70 13.33 -21.99
C GLU A 24 19.65 11.80 -21.92
N ALA A 25 19.67 11.11 -23.06
CA ALA A 25 19.80 9.65 -23.12
C ALA A 25 21.12 9.17 -22.50
N SER A 26 22.24 9.82 -22.85
CA SER A 26 23.58 9.48 -22.32
C SER A 26 23.60 9.60 -20.80
N ARG A 27 23.02 10.69 -20.27
CA ARG A 27 22.90 10.92 -18.83
C ARG A 27 22.08 9.84 -18.12
N LEU A 28 20.88 9.52 -18.60
CA LEU A 28 20.04 8.50 -17.97
C LEU A 28 20.63 7.09 -18.10
N VAL A 29 21.22 6.76 -19.25
CA VAL A 29 21.95 5.49 -19.44
C VAL A 29 23.13 5.39 -18.47
N SER A 30 23.86 6.48 -18.24
CA SER A 30 24.96 6.49 -17.26
C SER A 30 24.46 6.23 -15.83
N ALA A 31 23.29 6.79 -15.48
CA ALA A 31 22.68 6.60 -14.17
C ALA A 31 22.24 5.15 -13.94
N VAL A 32 21.81 4.45 -15.00
CA VAL A 32 21.41 3.04 -14.97
C VAL A 32 22.62 2.09 -14.98
N LYS A 33 23.63 2.35 -15.81
CA LYS A 33 24.83 1.49 -15.95
C LYS A 33 25.67 1.40 -14.69
N ASN A 34 25.70 2.48 -13.92
CA ASN A 34 26.39 2.54 -12.63
C ASN A 34 25.34 2.62 -11.51
N PRO A 35 24.67 1.50 -11.15
CA PRO A 35 23.67 1.51 -10.09
C PRO A 35 24.30 1.68 -8.69
N ASP A 36 25.55 1.25 -8.52
CA ASP A 36 26.23 1.19 -7.22
C ASP A 36 26.67 2.56 -6.64
N PRO A 37 27.21 3.53 -7.41
CA PRO A 37 27.47 4.85 -6.85
C PRO A 37 26.15 5.57 -6.63
N VAL A 38 25.99 6.12 -5.44
CA VAL A 38 24.78 6.85 -5.09
C VAL A 38 24.80 8.23 -5.79
N LEU A 39 23.66 8.63 -6.37
CA LEU A 39 23.54 9.89 -7.13
C LEU A 39 23.46 11.07 -6.15
N PRO A 40 24.43 11.99 -6.12
CA PRO A 40 24.27 13.22 -5.36
C PRO A 40 23.27 14.14 -6.05
N PHE A 41 22.39 14.78 -5.28
CA PHE A 41 21.64 15.93 -5.78
C PHE A 41 22.56 17.16 -5.83
N ASP A 42 22.67 17.78 -7.00
CA ASP A 42 23.43 19.02 -7.17
C ASP A 42 22.61 20.21 -6.64
N GLY A 43 22.81 20.53 -5.37
CA GLY A 43 22.04 21.54 -4.64
C GLY A 43 22.43 22.99 -4.90
N LYS A 44 22.77 23.36 -6.14
CA LYS A 44 23.26 24.71 -6.50
C LYS A 44 22.45 25.84 -5.83
N GLY A 45 23.04 26.53 -4.85
CA GLY A 45 22.62 27.83 -4.30
C GLY A 45 21.29 27.85 -3.55
N LEU A 46 20.18 27.57 -4.25
CA LEU A 46 18.81 27.58 -3.72
C LEU A 46 18.54 26.50 -2.65
N PHE A 47 19.44 25.53 -2.50
CA PHE A 47 19.28 24.37 -1.62
C PHE A 47 20.42 24.17 -0.61
N ASP A 48 21.21 25.22 -0.37
CA ASP A 48 22.37 25.17 0.53
C ASP A 48 21.96 24.96 2.00
N GLU A 49 20.87 25.60 2.46
CA GLU A 49 20.42 25.53 3.85
C GLU A 49 19.08 24.81 4.03
N ALA A 50 19.01 23.90 5.00
CA ALA A 50 17.79 23.22 5.43
C ALA A 50 16.87 24.14 6.28
N ASN A 51 16.17 25.07 5.65
CA ASN A 51 15.29 26.03 6.32
C ASN A 51 13.86 26.05 5.70
N GLU A 52 12.96 26.86 6.27
CA GLU A 52 11.57 26.96 5.78
C GLU A 52 11.50 27.46 4.34
N GLU A 53 12.33 28.43 3.97
CA GLU A 53 12.40 28.96 2.61
C GLU A 53 12.80 27.87 1.60
N GLY A 54 13.75 27.01 1.95
CA GLY A 54 14.17 25.87 1.14
C GLY A 54 13.02 24.88 0.86
N TYR A 55 12.19 24.59 1.86
CA TYR A 55 10.98 23.77 1.68
C TYR A 55 9.93 24.44 0.80
N GLN A 56 9.73 25.76 0.96
CA GLN A 56 8.81 26.53 0.12
C GLN A 56 9.32 26.58 -1.33
N ASN A 57 10.62 26.78 -1.53
CA ASN A 57 11.26 26.78 -2.84
C ASN A 57 11.12 25.42 -3.53
N LEU A 58 11.38 24.31 -2.83
CA LEU A 58 11.14 22.96 -3.36
C LEU A 58 9.68 22.77 -3.82
N GLY A 59 8.71 23.20 -3.01
CA GLY A 59 7.30 23.14 -3.36
C GLY A 59 6.95 23.98 -4.60
N ARG A 60 7.56 25.17 -4.74
CA ARG A 60 7.42 26.03 -5.93
C ARG A 60 8.03 25.40 -7.17
N LEU A 61 9.25 24.85 -7.08
CA LEU A 61 9.90 24.19 -8.21
C LEU A 61 9.08 22.98 -8.68
N ALA A 62 8.59 22.17 -7.74
CA ALA A 62 7.73 21.02 -8.05
C ALA A 62 6.45 21.45 -8.78
N GLU A 63 5.86 22.58 -8.41
CA GLU A 63 4.67 23.13 -9.10
C GLU A 63 4.98 23.64 -10.52
N MET A 64 6.15 24.24 -10.72
CA MET A 64 6.60 24.65 -12.05
C MET A 64 6.81 23.43 -12.96
N VAL A 65 7.48 22.39 -12.44
CA VAL A 65 7.67 21.13 -13.19
C VAL A 65 6.32 20.45 -13.48
N LEU A 66 5.37 20.48 -12.54
CA LEU A 66 4.03 19.93 -12.74
C LEU A 66 3.24 20.70 -13.81
N SER A 67 3.41 22.02 -13.88
CA SER A 67 2.82 22.86 -14.94
C SER A 67 3.41 22.50 -16.30
N ALA A 68 4.74 22.34 -16.40
CA ALA A 68 5.39 21.88 -17.64
C ALA A 68 4.94 20.47 -18.05
N LEU A 69 4.73 19.57 -17.07
CA LEU A 69 4.17 18.24 -17.32
C LEU A 69 2.75 18.30 -17.88
N SER A 70 1.96 19.29 -17.46
CA SER A 70 0.61 19.51 -17.97
C SER A 70 0.60 19.98 -19.43
N LEU A 71 1.56 20.81 -19.83
CA LEU A 71 1.77 21.19 -21.25
C LEU A 71 2.21 19.99 -22.10
N CYS A 72 3.14 19.18 -21.57
CA CYS A 72 3.53 17.90 -22.17
C CYS A 72 2.32 16.98 -22.45
N MET A 73 1.38 16.88 -21.50
CA MET A 73 0.15 16.11 -21.67
C MET A 73 -0.78 16.75 -22.71
N LEU A 74 -0.94 18.08 -22.69
CA LEU A 74 -1.76 18.82 -23.65
C LEU A 74 -1.32 18.57 -25.10
N ASP A 75 -0.02 18.68 -25.36
CA ASP A 75 0.53 18.46 -26.70
C ASP A 75 0.31 17.03 -27.19
N ASN A 76 0.43 16.04 -26.30
CA ASN A 76 0.21 14.64 -26.65
C ASN A 76 -1.27 14.34 -26.92
N GLU A 77 -2.20 14.98 -26.18
CA GLU A 77 -3.63 14.91 -26.50
C GLU A 77 -3.95 15.52 -27.88
N CYS A 78 -3.25 16.59 -28.27
CA CYS A 78 -3.39 17.16 -29.63
C CYS A 78 -2.94 16.18 -30.72
N ILE A 79 -1.95 15.32 -30.44
CA ILE A 79 -1.53 14.26 -31.37
C ILE A 79 -2.62 13.20 -31.48
N TYR A 80 -3.25 12.79 -30.37
CA TYR A 80 -4.33 11.80 -30.38
C TYR A 80 -5.54 12.30 -31.17
N VAL A 81 -5.94 13.56 -30.99
CA VAL A 81 -7.01 14.19 -31.79
C VAL A 81 -6.76 14.04 -33.29
N LYS A 82 -5.52 14.25 -33.74
CA LYS A 82 -5.15 14.22 -35.15
C LYS A 82 -4.95 12.81 -35.70
N SER A 83 -4.36 11.93 -34.89
CA SER A 83 -3.76 10.67 -35.37
C SER A 83 -4.47 9.41 -34.86
N CYS A 84 -5.29 9.51 -33.80
CA CYS A 84 -5.99 8.39 -33.21
C CYS A 84 -7.30 8.84 -32.52
N LYS A 85 -8.34 9.08 -33.32
CA LYS A 85 -9.65 9.57 -32.84
C LYS A 85 -10.25 8.75 -31.69
N PRO A 86 -10.14 7.40 -31.63
CA PRO A 86 -10.69 6.65 -30.51
C PRO A 86 -10.03 6.97 -29.15
N LEU A 87 -8.77 7.43 -29.14
CA LEU A 87 -8.06 7.86 -27.92
C LEU A 87 -8.38 9.31 -27.53
N ALA A 88 -8.86 10.11 -28.46
CA ALA A 88 -9.01 11.54 -28.27
C ALA A 88 -10.21 11.87 -27.38
N ASN A 89 -9.98 12.61 -26.29
CA ASN A 89 -11.03 13.03 -25.38
C ASN A 89 -11.15 14.58 -25.34
N ARG A 90 -12.28 15.10 -25.87
CA ARG A 90 -12.58 16.53 -25.91
C ARG A 90 -12.63 17.20 -24.52
N ASP A 91 -13.18 16.53 -23.52
CA ASP A 91 -13.29 17.07 -22.16
C ASP A 91 -11.94 17.07 -21.44
N ARG A 92 -11.12 16.04 -21.68
CA ARG A 92 -9.73 16.00 -21.21
C ARG A 92 -8.90 17.12 -21.84
N LEU A 93 -9.03 17.34 -23.14
CA LEU A 93 -8.36 18.43 -23.85
C LEU A 93 -8.76 19.80 -23.28
N LYS A 94 -10.06 20.07 -23.09
CA LYS A 94 -10.54 21.30 -22.45
C LYS A 94 -9.95 21.50 -21.05
N LYS A 95 -9.92 20.45 -20.23
CA LYS A 95 -9.33 20.49 -18.88
C LYS A 95 -7.85 20.83 -18.91
N LEU A 96 -7.09 20.25 -19.84
CA LEU A 96 -5.66 20.53 -19.99
C LEU A 96 -5.40 21.97 -20.47
N ILE A 97 -6.19 22.49 -21.41
CA ILE A 97 -6.12 23.90 -21.83
C ILE A 97 -6.44 24.82 -20.64
N GLN A 98 -7.47 24.51 -19.87
CA GLN A 98 -7.83 25.30 -18.69
C GLN A 98 -6.72 25.28 -17.64
N GLN A 99 -6.12 24.11 -17.38
CA GLN A 99 -5.00 23.98 -16.45
C GLN A 99 -3.78 24.80 -16.91
N ALA A 100 -3.44 24.73 -18.20
CA ALA A 100 -2.35 25.51 -18.79
C ALA A 100 -2.55 27.03 -18.59
N ARG A 101 -3.77 27.54 -18.83
CA ARG A 101 -4.12 28.95 -18.61
C ARG A 101 -4.04 29.37 -17.15
N VAL A 102 -4.49 28.51 -16.22
CA VAL A 102 -4.38 28.80 -14.77
C VAL A 102 -2.92 28.85 -14.34
N SER A 103 -2.07 27.95 -14.85
CA SER A 103 -0.62 27.97 -14.61
C SER A 103 0.04 29.27 -15.11
N GLN A 104 -0.46 29.86 -16.21
CA GLN A 104 -0.01 31.16 -16.71
C GLN A 104 -0.40 32.32 -15.77
N THR A 105 -1.54 32.25 -15.09
CA THR A 105 -2.01 33.32 -14.19
C THR A 105 -1.26 33.29 -12.85
N ASN A 106 -0.82 32.10 -12.43
CA ASN A 106 -0.04 31.90 -11.21
C ASN A 106 1.47 32.15 -11.38
N SER A 107 1.96 32.33 -12.62
CA SER A 107 3.34 32.76 -12.87
C SER A 107 3.49 34.25 -12.61
N MET A 108 3.35 34.66 -11.35
CA MET A 108 3.62 36.02 -10.81
C MET A 108 5.08 36.51 -11.03
N TRP A 109 5.89 35.80 -11.80
CA TRP A 109 7.33 36.07 -11.95
C TRP A 109 7.70 36.75 -13.27
N GLU A 110 6.73 36.94 -14.18
CA GLU A 110 6.92 37.72 -15.42
C GLU A 110 6.26 39.10 -15.42
N GLU A 111 5.53 39.48 -14.35
CA GLU A 111 5.10 40.87 -14.18
C GLU A 111 6.25 41.73 -13.63
N ALA A 112 7.20 42.05 -14.51
CA ALA A 112 7.91 43.31 -14.47
C ALA A 112 7.79 43.93 -15.86
N GLY A 113 7.10 45.07 -15.95
CA GLY A 113 6.73 45.74 -17.19
C GLY A 113 7.89 45.97 -18.15
N GLY A 114 7.56 46.16 -19.42
CA GLY A 114 8.46 46.19 -20.60
C GLY A 114 9.58 47.22 -20.61
N GLY A 115 10.46 47.20 -19.61
CA GLY A 115 11.81 47.76 -19.62
C GLY A 115 12.85 46.65 -19.60
N GLU A 116 14.08 46.95 -20.00
CA GLU A 116 15.19 46.00 -20.00
C GLU A 116 15.37 45.35 -18.62
N ALA A 117 15.25 44.02 -18.55
CA ALA A 117 15.46 43.26 -17.32
C ALA A 117 16.87 43.55 -16.76
N THR A 118 16.93 44.04 -15.53
CA THR A 118 18.18 44.36 -14.84
C THR A 118 19.09 43.13 -14.80
N GLN A 119 20.41 43.31 -14.88
CA GLN A 119 21.39 42.22 -14.86
C GLN A 119 21.22 41.25 -13.65
N GLU A 120 20.69 41.76 -12.53
CA GLU A 120 20.38 41.01 -11.32
C GLU A 120 19.15 40.10 -11.47
N GLN A 121 18.12 40.53 -12.22
CA GLN A 121 16.95 39.70 -12.53
C GLN A 121 17.31 38.53 -13.43
N ARG A 122 18.20 38.73 -14.42
CA ARG A 122 18.71 37.65 -15.28
C ARG A 122 19.46 36.59 -14.49
N LYS A 123 20.41 37.00 -13.64
CA LYS A 123 21.14 36.07 -12.76
C LYS A 123 20.23 35.26 -11.83
N LYS A 124 19.17 35.87 -11.30
CA LYS A 124 18.19 35.19 -10.46
C LYS A 124 17.37 34.16 -11.25
N LYS A 125 16.97 34.50 -12.48
CA LYS A 125 16.29 33.57 -13.40
C LYS A 125 17.20 32.37 -13.75
N ASP A 126 18.47 32.62 -14.06
CA ASP A 126 19.42 31.57 -14.42
C ASP A 126 19.67 30.61 -13.23
N SER A 127 19.86 31.15 -12.02
CA SER A 127 20.01 30.33 -10.80
C SER A 127 18.78 29.47 -10.50
N LEU A 128 17.58 30.02 -10.73
CA LEU A 128 16.33 29.27 -10.57
C LEU A 128 16.20 28.14 -11.59
N LEU A 129 16.52 28.41 -12.86
CA LEU A 129 16.51 27.40 -13.92
C LEU A 129 17.51 26.27 -13.63
N ASP A 130 18.71 26.61 -13.16
CA ASP A 130 19.71 25.64 -12.73
C ASP A 130 19.18 24.71 -11.63
N ALA A 131 18.51 25.26 -10.62
CA ALA A 131 17.92 24.48 -9.53
C ALA A 131 16.76 23.59 -10.00
N ILE A 132 15.93 24.08 -10.93
CA ILE A 132 14.83 23.30 -11.53
C ILE A 132 15.38 22.15 -12.38
N PHE A 133 16.41 22.40 -13.18
CA PHE A 133 17.06 21.38 -14.00
C PHE A 133 17.74 20.33 -13.13
N ALA A 134 18.40 20.73 -12.04
CA ALA A 134 18.95 19.79 -11.06
C ALA A 134 17.86 18.89 -10.44
N LEU A 135 16.69 19.46 -10.10
CA LEU A 135 15.54 18.69 -9.60
C LEU A 135 15.00 17.69 -10.62
N ILE A 136 14.84 18.12 -11.87
CA ILE A 136 14.41 17.24 -12.96
C ILE A 136 15.44 16.13 -13.18
N ASP A 137 16.73 16.48 -13.19
CA ASP A 137 17.81 15.55 -13.46
C ASP A 137 17.94 14.48 -12.40
N TYR A 138 17.87 14.89 -11.15
CA TYR A 138 17.89 13.96 -10.04
C TYR A 138 16.65 13.05 -10.06
N THR A 139 15.46 13.63 -10.22
CA THR A 139 14.20 12.89 -10.26
C THR A 139 14.20 11.82 -11.35
N SER A 140 14.55 12.21 -12.58
CA SER A 140 14.56 11.31 -13.72
C SER A 140 15.68 10.26 -13.66
N ALA A 141 16.84 10.58 -13.08
CA ALA A 141 17.89 9.59 -12.84
C ALA A 141 17.45 8.53 -11.82
N ILE A 142 16.76 8.92 -10.74
CA ILE A 142 16.18 7.99 -9.76
C ILE A 142 15.08 7.14 -10.40
N LEU A 143 14.20 7.72 -11.21
CA LEU A 143 13.17 6.98 -11.94
C LEU A 143 13.78 6.00 -12.95
N ALA A 144 14.81 6.40 -13.70
CA ALA A 144 15.51 5.53 -14.63
C ALA A 144 16.12 4.31 -13.90
N ARG A 145 16.77 4.53 -12.74
CA ARG A 145 17.28 3.45 -11.89
C ARG A 145 16.16 2.53 -11.37
N LEU A 146 15.05 3.11 -10.96
CA LEU A 146 13.90 2.35 -10.46
C LEU A 146 13.32 1.48 -11.58
N PHE A 147 13.03 2.06 -12.76
CA PHE A 147 12.48 1.33 -13.90
C PHE A 147 13.40 0.20 -14.36
N ALA A 148 14.72 0.43 -14.40
CA ALA A 148 15.70 -0.59 -14.76
C ALA A 148 15.79 -1.74 -13.75
N GLN A 149 15.43 -1.52 -12.48
CA GLN A 149 15.48 -2.53 -11.42
C GLN A 149 14.14 -3.23 -11.16
N VAL A 150 13.01 -2.69 -11.64
CA VAL A 150 11.67 -3.25 -11.42
C VAL A 150 11.32 -4.37 -12.40
N ALA A 151 11.76 -4.24 -13.65
CA ALA A 151 11.51 -5.25 -14.69
C ALA A 151 12.72 -5.44 -15.60
N VAL A 152 12.77 -6.60 -16.23
CA VAL A 152 13.76 -6.99 -17.24
C VAL A 152 13.08 -7.26 -18.58
N GLY A 153 13.81 -7.07 -19.67
CA GLY A 153 13.32 -7.21 -21.05
C GLY A 153 13.72 -5.99 -21.88
N LYS A 154 14.12 -6.20 -23.14
CA LYS A 154 14.63 -5.11 -23.99
C LYS A 154 13.51 -4.17 -24.38
N TYR A 155 12.33 -4.71 -24.66
CA TYR A 155 11.11 -3.96 -24.90
C TYR A 155 10.77 -2.99 -23.75
N TRP A 156 10.94 -3.43 -22.50
CA TRP A 156 10.75 -2.56 -21.33
C TRP A 156 11.87 -1.53 -21.22
N SER A 157 13.13 -1.97 -21.15
CA SER A 157 14.26 -1.08 -20.85
C SER A 157 14.43 0.02 -21.88
N ASP A 158 14.37 -0.33 -23.17
CA ASP A 158 14.69 0.60 -24.25
C ASP A 158 13.57 1.63 -24.42
N ASN A 159 12.30 1.19 -24.42
CA ASN A 159 11.17 2.08 -24.64
C ASN A 159 10.86 2.96 -23.43
N VAL A 160 10.88 2.42 -22.20
CA VAL A 160 10.64 3.21 -20.99
C VAL A 160 11.71 4.28 -20.83
N LEU A 161 12.98 3.94 -21.08
CA LEU A 161 14.08 4.89 -21.01
C LEU A 161 14.00 5.94 -22.12
N ALA A 162 13.69 5.54 -23.36
CA ALA A 162 13.54 6.47 -24.47
C ALA A 162 12.40 7.48 -24.25
N VAL A 163 11.23 7.03 -23.77
CA VAL A 163 10.10 7.91 -23.46
C VAL A 163 10.43 8.83 -22.28
N LEU A 164 11.11 8.31 -21.25
CA LEU A 164 11.58 9.13 -20.13
C LEU A 164 12.55 10.22 -20.61
N THR A 165 13.52 9.89 -21.48
CA THR A 165 14.45 10.85 -22.09
C THR A 165 13.70 11.95 -22.85
N GLN A 166 12.78 11.58 -23.74
CA GLN A 166 12.00 12.54 -24.53
C GLN A 166 11.17 13.47 -23.63
N ARG A 167 10.51 12.89 -22.61
CA ARG A 167 9.72 13.63 -21.62
C ARG A 167 10.58 14.62 -20.84
N VAL A 168 11.74 14.19 -20.35
CA VAL A 168 12.65 15.03 -19.56
C VAL A 168 13.23 16.19 -20.39
N ALA A 169 13.69 15.91 -21.61
CA ALA A 169 14.19 16.94 -22.51
C ALA A 169 13.12 18.00 -22.79
N LYS A 170 11.87 17.57 -23.05
CA LYS A 170 10.75 18.48 -23.27
C LYS A 170 10.42 19.31 -22.04
N LEU A 171 10.39 18.72 -20.85
CA LEU A 171 10.17 19.46 -19.60
C LEU A 171 11.18 20.60 -19.46
N LYS A 172 12.48 20.32 -19.66
CA LYS A 172 13.54 21.33 -19.56
C LYS A 172 13.35 22.46 -20.57
N VAL A 173 13.05 22.13 -21.83
CA VAL A 173 12.82 23.13 -22.89
C VAL A 173 11.62 24.01 -22.55
N LEU A 174 10.50 23.41 -22.10
CA LEU A 174 9.29 24.13 -21.75
C LEU A 174 9.54 25.14 -20.61
N LEU A 175 10.42 24.83 -19.67
CA LEU A 175 10.72 25.64 -18.50
C LEU A 175 11.63 26.84 -18.78
N ILE A 176 12.33 26.90 -19.93
CA ILE A 176 13.17 28.05 -20.33
C ILE A 176 12.31 29.32 -20.47
N ASP A 177 11.15 29.17 -21.11
CA ASP A 177 10.14 30.22 -21.30
C ASP A 177 8.73 29.63 -21.16
N MET A 178 8.32 29.41 -19.91
CA MET A 178 7.04 28.78 -19.60
C MET A 178 5.86 29.57 -20.18
N HIS A 179 5.93 30.90 -20.19
CA HIS A 179 4.84 31.73 -20.65
C HIS A 179 4.64 31.63 -22.17
N ALA A 180 5.70 31.84 -22.96
CA ALA A 180 5.62 31.71 -24.40
C ALA A 180 5.20 30.29 -24.80
N ASN A 181 5.76 29.27 -24.15
CA ASN A 181 5.46 27.87 -24.44
C ASN A 181 4.01 27.48 -24.07
N THR A 182 3.45 28.09 -23.02
CA THR A 182 2.04 27.92 -22.66
C THR A 182 1.11 28.49 -23.74
N LEU A 183 1.43 29.68 -24.28
CA LEU A 183 0.65 30.28 -25.37
C LEU A 183 0.66 29.40 -26.61
N ILE A 184 1.84 28.89 -27.00
CA ILE A 184 2.00 27.99 -28.15
C ILE A 184 1.15 26.72 -27.94
N SER A 185 1.29 26.06 -26.79
CA SER A 185 0.56 24.81 -26.49
C SER A 185 -0.96 25.04 -26.47
N CYS A 186 -1.42 26.15 -25.85
CA CYS A 186 -2.85 26.49 -25.80
C CYS A 186 -3.43 26.77 -27.20
N GLN A 187 -2.72 27.53 -28.04
CA GLN A 187 -3.17 27.80 -29.41
C GLN A 187 -3.32 26.52 -30.24
N VAL A 188 -2.36 25.60 -30.13
CA VAL A 188 -2.44 24.29 -30.79
C VAL A 188 -3.58 23.45 -30.22
N GLY A 189 -3.78 23.49 -28.90
CA GLY A 189 -4.89 22.83 -28.20
C GLY A 189 -6.26 23.34 -28.65
N GLU A 190 -6.43 24.65 -28.77
CA GLU A 190 -7.67 25.29 -29.22
C GLU A 190 -7.97 24.95 -30.68
N ALA A 191 -6.97 25.04 -31.56
CA ALA A 191 -7.13 24.63 -32.96
C ALA A 191 -7.51 23.15 -33.09
N SER A 192 -6.96 22.28 -32.24
CA SER A 192 -7.31 20.85 -32.20
C SER A 192 -8.71 20.63 -31.62
N LEU A 193 -9.12 21.43 -30.63
CA LEU A 193 -10.45 21.40 -30.04
C LEU A 193 -11.52 21.79 -31.07
N ASP A 194 -11.27 22.80 -31.90
CA ASP A 194 -12.20 23.24 -32.95
C ASP A 194 -12.37 22.18 -34.05
N GLN A 195 -11.36 21.33 -34.25
CA GLN A 195 -11.40 20.22 -35.20
C GLN A 195 -12.08 18.95 -34.63
N THR A 196 -12.41 18.92 -33.34
CA THR A 196 -12.89 17.70 -32.66
C THR A 196 -14.38 17.77 -32.36
N ASP A 197 -15.19 17.06 -33.15
CA ASP A 197 -16.64 16.89 -32.91
C ASP A 197 -16.98 15.75 -31.93
N ILE A 198 -15.97 14.98 -31.49
CA ILE A 198 -16.17 13.70 -30.80
C ILE A 198 -16.07 13.87 -29.28
N SER A 199 -17.11 13.48 -28.55
CA SER A 199 -17.01 13.14 -27.13
C SER A 199 -16.70 11.65 -27.01
N SER A 200 -15.50 11.28 -26.57
CA SER A 200 -15.14 9.88 -26.33
C SER A 200 -15.99 9.26 -25.22
N ARG A 201 -16.22 7.94 -25.29
CA ARG A 201 -16.77 7.15 -24.18
C ARG A 201 -15.76 6.87 -23.05
N LEU A 202 -14.48 7.13 -23.32
CA LEU A 202 -13.36 6.91 -22.41
C LEU A 202 -13.37 7.91 -21.24
N SER A 203 -12.80 7.48 -20.12
CA SER A 203 -12.64 8.31 -18.93
C SER A 203 -11.91 9.62 -19.23
N ASN A 204 -12.21 10.66 -18.43
CA ASN A 204 -11.48 11.93 -18.43
C ASN A 204 -10.10 11.83 -17.76
N GLY A 205 -9.74 10.64 -17.27
CA GLY A 205 -8.51 10.36 -16.53
C GLY A 205 -7.36 9.88 -17.41
N ILE A 206 -6.33 9.37 -16.72
CA ILE A 206 -5.24 8.62 -17.34
C ILE A 206 -5.82 7.26 -17.73
N MET A 207 -5.64 6.86 -19.00
CA MET A 207 -6.21 5.62 -19.49
C MET A 207 -5.65 4.39 -18.78
N ASP A 208 -6.53 3.47 -18.43
CA ASP A 208 -6.14 2.15 -17.95
C ASP A 208 -5.93 1.16 -19.11
N GLU A 209 -5.51 -0.06 -18.76
CA GLU A 209 -5.21 -1.11 -19.72
C GLU A 209 -6.46 -1.59 -20.47
N GLU A 210 -7.60 -1.68 -19.79
CA GLU A 210 -8.86 -2.13 -20.38
C GLU A 210 -9.33 -1.15 -21.45
N GLU A 211 -9.23 0.16 -21.17
CA GLU A 211 -9.50 1.22 -22.13
C GLU A 211 -8.56 1.16 -23.34
N CYS A 212 -7.26 0.85 -23.14
CA CYS A 212 -6.32 0.69 -24.26
C CYS A 212 -6.67 -0.52 -25.15
N GLU A 213 -7.05 -1.65 -24.56
CA GLU A 213 -7.47 -2.85 -25.27
C GLU A 213 -8.79 -2.65 -26.02
N GLU A 214 -9.75 -1.94 -25.43
CA GLU A 214 -10.99 -1.56 -26.10
C GLU A 214 -10.70 -0.71 -27.35
N VAL A 215 -9.78 0.24 -27.23
CA VAL A 215 -9.35 1.06 -28.37
C VAL A 215 -8.70 0.24 -29.48
N LEU A 216 -7.83 -0.71 -29.15
CA LEU A 216 -7.24 -1.61 -30.15
C LEU A 216 -8.30 -2.44 -30.87
N ARG A 217 -9.31 -2.94 -30.14
CA ARG A 217 -10.43 -3.67 -30.74
C ARG A 217 -11.25 -2.78 -31.68
N MET A 218 -11.47 -1.51 -31.33
CA MET A 218 -12.15 -0.56 -32.22
C MET A 218 -11.34 -0.32 -33.51
N ILE A 219 -10.02 -0.11 -33.39
CA ILE A 219 -9.13 0.08 -34.54
C ILE A 219 -9.15 -1.16 -35.46
N ASP A 220 -9.10 -2.35 -34.88
CA ASP A 220 -9.15 -3.61 -35.63
C ASP A 220 -10.50 -3.83 -36.31
N ALA A 221 -11.60 -3.44 -35.66
CA ALA A 221 -12.94 -3.51 -36.26
C ALA A 221 -13.07 -2.56 -37.45
N GLU A 222 -12.67 -1.29 -37.29
CA GLU A 222 -12.69 -0.29 -38.37
C GLU A 222 -11.81 -0.71 -39.55
N SER A 223 -10.66 -1.32 -39.28
CA SER A 223 -9.76 -1.84 -40.31
C SER A 223 -10.37 -3.03 -41.06
N LYS A 224 -11.02 -3.97 -40.34
CA LYS A 224 -11.71 -5.12 -40.96
C LYS A 224 -12.94 -4.72 -41.77
N GLU A 225 -13.65 -3.67 -41.34
CA GLU A 225 -14.80 -3.10 -42.04
C GLU A 225 -14.40 -2.20 -43.22
N GLY A 226 -13.10 -1.96 -43.42
CA GLY A 226 -12.59 -1.11 -44.51
C GLY A 226 -12.87 0.39 -44.31
N LEU A 227 -13.22 0.80 -43.09
CA LEU A 227 -13.47 2.20 -42.72
C LEU A 227 -12.17 3.00 -42.57
N THR A 228 -11.04 2.32 -42.31
CA THR A 228 -9.71 2.92 -42.19
C THR A 228 -8.69 2.20 -43.06
N THR A 229 -7.72 2.96 -43.59
CA THR A 229 -6.58 2.39 -44.32
C THR A 229 -5.64 1.67 -43.34
N THR A 230 -4.92 0.66 -43.82
CA THR A 230 -3.92 -0.08 -43.03
C THR A 230 -2.87 0.86 -42.43
N ALA A 231 -2.38 1.82 -43.21
CA ALA A 231 -1.43 2.83 -42.74
C ALA A 231 -1.98 3.70 -41.59
N ASN A 232 -3.25 4.08 -41.64
CA ASN A 232 -3.88 4.85 -40.57
C ASN A 232 -4.13 4.00 -39.32
N ALA A 233 -4.50 2.73 -39.50
CA ALA A 233 -4.64 1.79 -38.39
C ALA A 233 -3.29 1.54 -37.69
N ASP A 234 -2.18 1.43 -38.43
CA ASP A 234 -0.84 1.28 -37.87
C ASP A 234 -0.38 2.53 -37.11
N VAL A 235 -0.71 3.73 -37.61
CA VAL A 235 -0.49 4.99 -36.88
C VAL A 235 -1.30 5.02 -35.58
N ALA A 236 -2.56 4.59 -35.60
CA ALA A 236 -3.41 4.54 -34.42
C ALA A 236 -2.89 3.54 -33.37
N ARG A 237 -2.48 2.33 -33.79
CA ARG A 237 -1.82 1.33 -32.91
C ARG A 237 -0.55 1.90 -32.28
N TYR A 238 0.30 2.56 -33.07
CA TYR A 238 1.47 3.24 -32.55
C TYR A 238 1.10 4.30 -31.50
N CYS A 239 0.04 5.08 -31.69
CA CYS A 239 -0.44 6.03 -30.69
C CYS A 239 -0.89 5.35 -29.38
N VAL A 240 -1.57 4.20 -29.45
CA VAL A 240 -1.96 3.42 -28.26
C VAL A 240 -0.72 2.96 -27.49
N ASP A 241 0.27 2.40 -28.18
CA ASP A 241 1.51 1.94 -27.55
C ASP A 241 2.27 3.11 -26.91
N GLN A 242 2.42 4.23 -27.62
CA GLN A 242 3.05 5.44 -27.08
C GLN A 242 2.30 6.02 -25.87
N ASN A 243 0.98 5.87 -25.82
CA ASN A 243 0.16 6.29 -24.69
C ASN A 243 0.42 5.42 -23.45
N ARG A 244 0.55 4.09 -23.60
CA ARG A 244 0.85 3.17 -22.48
C ARG A 244 2.11 3.58 -21.73
N PHE A 245 3.20 3.85 -22.45
CA PHE A 245 4.46 4.29 -21.86
C PHE A 245 4.35 5.64 -21.15
N ARG A 246 3.72 6.63 -21.79
CA ARG A 246 3.58 7.99 -21.25
C ARG A 246 2.65 8.04 -20.05
N SER A 247 1.50 7.37 -20.14
CA SER A 247 0.52 7.22 -19.06
C SER A 247 1.15 6.73 -17.77
N GLY A 248 1.95 5.66 -17.84
CA GLY A 248 2.66 5.10 -16.68
C GLY A 248 3.67 6.07 -16.07
N ILE A 249 4.53 6.68 -16.91
CA ILE A 249 5.56 7.64 -16.47
C ILE A 249 4.92 8.90 -15.89
N ASP A 250 3.90 9.45 -16.56
CA ASP A 250 3.22 10.69 -16.16
C ASP A 250 2.48 10.50 -14.83
N THR A 251 1.89 9.31 -14.58
CA THR A 251 1.24 8.98 -13.29
C THR A 251 2.24 9.03 -12.13
N ILE A 252 3.42 8.42 -12.32
CA ILE A 252 4.45 8.32 -11.28
C ILE A 252 5.09 9.69 -11.02
N LEU A 253 5.46 10.42 -12.09
CA LEU A 253 5.99 11.78 -12.00
C LEU A 253 5.00 12.72 -11.33
N ARG A 254 3.72 12.66 -11.72
CA ARG A 254 2.67 13.50 -11.14
C ARG A 254 2.52 13.23 -9.65
N TYR A 255 2.46 11.97 -9.21
CA TYR A 255 2.37 11.65 -7.79
C TYR A 255 3.58 12.20 -7.03
N LEU A 256 4.80 11.96 -7.54
CA LEU A 256 6.03 12.45 -6.92
C LEU A 256 6.02 13.97 -6.74
N LEU A 257 5.73 14.72 -7.81
CA LEU A 257 5.69 16.19 -7.79
C LEU A 257 4.61 16.71 -6.84
N LEU A 258 3.42 16.07 -6.82
CA LEU A 258 2.35 16.41 -5.88
C LEU A 258 2.74 16.14 -4.42
N SER A 259 3.51 15.08 -4.13
CA SER A 259 4.00 14.79 -2.78
C SER A 259 5.05 15.79 -2.30
N LEU A 260 5.84 16.37 -3.21
CA LEU A 260 6.78 17.45 -2.89
C LEU A 260 6.05 18.77 -2.58
N ARG A 261 4.90 19.02 -3.23
CA ARG A 261 4.06 20.21 -3.00
C ARG A 261 3.37 20.20 -1.65
N PHE A 262 3.40 21.34 -0.96
CA PHE A 262 2.74 21.50 0.33
C PHE A 262 1.31 22.01 0.14
N ASN A 263 0.33 21.16 0.45
CA ASN A 263 -1.10 21.45 0.27
C ASN A 263 -1.85 21.76 1.58
N ASN A 264 -1.15 21.77 2.72
CA ASN A 264 -1.69 22.00 4.07
C ASN A 264 -3.03 21.29 4.35
N ARG A 265 -3.14 20.01 3.97
CA ARG A 265 -4.40 19.27 4.19
C ARG A 265 -4.56 18.85 5.65
N SER A 266 -3.43 18.58 6.30
CA SER A 266 -3.33 18.22 7.72
C SER A 266 -3.68 19.36 8.68
N GLY A 267 -3.59 20.62 8.22
CA GLY A 267 -3.65 21.80 9.07
C GLY A 267 -2.35 22.08 9.83
N LEU A 268 -1.25 21.40 9.49
CA LEU A 268 0.08 21.63 10.04
C LEU A 268 0.86 22.64 9.20
N GLN A 269 1.96 23.17 9.72
CA GLN A 269 2.85 24.02 8.92
C GLN A 269 3.64 23.19 7.90
N ALA A 270 4.11 23.82 6.81
CA ALA A 270 4.88 23.16 5.75
C ALA A 270 6.13 22.42 6.24
N THR A 271 6.71 22.95 7.31
CA THR A 271 7.92 22.45 7.96
C THR A 271 7.62 21.48 9.10
N SER A 272 6.35 21.23 9.42
CA SER A 272 5.92 20.29 10.46
C SER A 272 5.36 19.02 9.80
N PHE A 273 6.24 18.05 9.58
CA PHE A 273 5.84 16.78 8.96
C PHE A 273 6.64 15.57 9.44
N GLU A 274 6.09 14.40 9.13
CA GLU A 274 6.73 13.09 9.21
C GLU A 274 6.26 12.21 8.06
N ILE A 275 7.20 11.73 7.24
CA ILE A 275 6.97 10.73 6.19
C ILE A 275 7.54 9.42 6.69
N CYS A 276 6.77 8.34 6.60
CA CYS A 276 7.19 7.03 7.09
C CYS A 276 6.77 5.92 6.13
N GLY A 277 7.70 5.06 5.73
CA GLY A 277 7.45 3.86 4.95
C GLY A 277 7.95 2.63 5.70
N MET A 278 7.16 1.56 5.74
CA MET A 278 7.55 0.31 6.38
C MET A 278 7.11 -0.92 5.58
N VAL A 279 7.96 -1.93 5.53
CA VAL A 279 7.66 -3.29 5.10
C VAL A 279 7.95 -4.23 6.27
N TYR A 280 6.91 -4.91 6.75
CA TYR A 280 6.98 -5.78 7.92
C TYR A 280 6.21 -7.08 7.69
N GLY A 281 6.61 -8.14 8.40
CA GLY A 281 5.88 -9.41 8.44
C GLY A 281 4.74 -9.37 9.46
N THR A 282 3.55 -9.82 9.06
CA THR A 282 2.38 -9.91 9.94
C THR A 282 1.55 -11.16 9.64
N GLY A 283 0.55 -11.44 10.49
CA GLY A 283 -0.39 -12.54 10.34
C GLY A 283 0.21 -13.95 10.34
N PHE A 284 -0.42 -14.84 9.58
CA PHE A 284 0.02 -16.22 9.36
C PHE A 284 0.96 -16.28 8.16
N GLU A 285 1.75 -17.36 8.06
CA GLU A 285 2.71 -17.59 6.97
C GLU A 285 3.77 -16.48 6.76
N ASP A 286 3.83 -15.50 7.67
CA ASP A 286 4.75 -14.37 7.59
C ASP A 286 4.60 -13.51 6.33
N PHE A 287 3.36 -13.35 5.86
CA PHE A 287 3.08 -12.47 4.74
C PHE A 287 3.50 -11.04 5.06
N LYS A 288 3.98 -10.31 4.04
CA LYS A 288 4.47 -8.95 4.18
C LYS A 288 3.36 -7.94 3.91
N ALA A 289 3.39 -6.84 4.63
CA ALA A 289 2.59 -5.65 4.34
C ALA A 289 3.50 -4.43 4.20
N LEU A 290 3.23 -3.63 3.19
CA LEU A 290 3.78 -2.30 2.96
C LEU A 290 2.79 -1.27 3.52
N LEU A 291 3.26 -0.41 4.41
CA LEU A 291 2.52 0.72 4.95
C LEU A 291 3.28 2.01 4.71
N PHE A 292 2.54 3.07 4.43
CA PHE A 292 3.12 4.39 4.21
C PHE A 292 2.23 5.47 4.82
N GLN A 293 2.87 6.40 5.53
CA GLN A 293 2.32 7.66 6.01
C GLN A 293 2.99 8.78 5.22
N ASP A 294 2.20 9.58 4.52
CA ASP A 294 2.72 10.69 3.74
C ASP A 294 2.93 11.96 4.59
N ARG A 295 3.35 13.05 3.93
CA ARG A 295 3.63 14.33 4.60
C ARG A 295 2.39 14.97 5.23
N ASP A 296 1.22 14.71 4.67
CA ASP A 296 -0.06 15.26 5.13
C ASP A 296 -0.74 14.35 6.17
N LEU A 297 -0.14 13.23 6.60
CA LEU A 297 -0.76 12.21 7.47
C LEU A 297 -1.90 11.43 6.79
N GLU A 298 -1.87 11.31 5.47
CA GLU A 298 -2.65 10.33 4.74
C GLU A 298 -1.91 8.99 4.77
N TYR A 299 -2.67 7.89 4.81
CA TYR A 299 -2.12 6.55 4.99
C TYR A 299 -2.46 5.69 3.79
N SER A 300 -1.51 4.87 3.36
CA SER A 300 -1.73 3.87 2.33
C SER A 300 -1.11 2.54 2.71
N ALA A 301 -1.68 1.47 2.17
CA ALA A 301 -1.28 0.10 2.44
C ALA A 301 -1.37 -0.78 1.19
N SER A 302 -0.47 -1.76 1.13
CA SER A 302 -0.51 -2.86 0.17
C SER A 302 0.10 -4.12 0.79
N SER A 303 -0.39 -5.28 0.43
CA SER A 303 0.17 -6.59 0.80
C SER A 303 0.16 -7.56 -0.39
N ASP A 304 -0.08 -7.02 -1.59
CA ASP A 304 0.03 -7.76 -2.83
C ASP A 304 1.50 -8.14 -3.09
N GLN A 305 1.72 -9.37 -3.51
CA GLN A 305 3.06 -9.91 -3.67
C GLN A 305 3.81 -9.22 -4.82
N ASP A 306 3.11 -8.85 -5.88
CA ASP A 306 3.71 -8.17 -7.02
C ASP A 306 4.03 -6.70 -6.70
N ALA A 307 3.17 -6.03 -5.92
CA ALA A 307 3.48 -4.72 -5.35
C ALA A 307 4.73 -4.77 -4.44
N LEU A 308 4.86 -5.78 -3.56
CA LEU A 308 6.03 -5.93 -2.69
C LEU A 308 7.33 -6.16 -3.49
N LYS A 309 7.28 -6.94 -4.57
CA LYS A 309 8.43 -7.11 -5.49
C LYS A 309 8.80 -5.79 -6.16
N THR A 310 7.81 -5.02 -6.61
CA THR A 310 8.02 -3.69 -7.21
C THR A 310 8.55 -2.68 -6.20
N ALA A 311 8.19 -2.79 -4.92
CA ALA A 311 8.65 -1.91 -3.86
C ALA A 311 10.12 -2.16 -3.46
N TYR A 312 10.62 -3.40 -3.57
CA TYR A 312 11.98 -3.75 -3.15
C TYR A 312 13.07 -2.84 -3.78
N PRO A 313 13.11 -2.62 -5.10
CA PRO A 313 14.06 -1.69 -5.71
C PRO A 313 13.96 -0.25 -5.17
N ALA A 314 12.76 0.25 -4.90
CA ALA A 314 12.55 1.59 -4.35
C ALA A 314 13.17 1.70 -2.94
N PHE A 315 12.94 0.70 -2.07
CA PHE A 315 13.57 0.66 -0.75
C PHE A 315 15.09 0.45 -0.81
N LYS A 316 15.59 -0.28 -1.80
CA LYS A 316 17.03 -0.47 -2.00
C LYS A 316 17.71 0.86 -2.39
N ILE A 317 17.16 1.57 -3.38
CA ILE A 317 17.63 2.90 -3.79
C ILE A 317 17.54 3.89 -2.63
N LEU A 318 16.46 3.82 -1.83
CA LEU A 318 16.31 4.62 -0.62
C LEU A 318 17.40 4.33 0.40
N ASN A 319 17.69 3.05 0.69
CA ASN A 319 18.74 2.67 1.62
C ASN A 319 20.12 3.19 1.18
N GLU A 320 20.40 3.12 -0.12
CA GLU A 320 21.61 3.68 -0.74
C GLU A 320 21.69 5.21 -0.55
N ALA A 321 20.60 5.94 -0.83
CA ALA A 321 20.52 7.39 -0.61
C ALA A 321 20.75 7.79 0.86
N PHE A 322 20.19 7.02 1.80
CA PHE A 322 20.35 7.26 3.23
C PHE A 322 21.80 7.08 3.72
N HIS A 323 22.56 6.14 3.16
CA HIS A 323 23.97 5.93 3.52
C HIS A 323 24.90 7.07 3.08
N GLN A 324 24.49 7.92 2.14
CA GLN A 324 25.26 9.12 1.76
C GLN A 324 25.17 10.23 2.80
N VAL A 325 24.06 10.31 3.53
CA VAL A 325 23.85 11.40 4.49
C VAL A 325 24.81 11.19 5.67
N LYS A 326 25.65 12.20 5.95
CA LYS A 326 26.68 12.14 6.99
C LYS A 326 26.06 11.78 8.35
N GLN A 327 26.46 10.64 8.91
CA GLN A 327 25.91 10.14 10.18
C GLN A 327 26.37 10.91 11.43
N ASN A 328 27.29 11.87 11.31
CA ASN A 328 27.90 12.56 12.44
C ASN A 328 28.03 14.08 12.22
N CYS A 329 26.94 14.82 12.41
CA CYS A 329 27.00 16.27 12.56
C CYS A 329 26.67 16.68 14.00
N PRO A 330 27.48 17.54 14.64
CA PRO A 330 27.20 18.03 15.98
C PRO A 330 25.87 18.81 15.98
N PRO A 331 25.13 18.81 17.09
CA PRO A 331 23.85 19.50 17.17
C PRO A 331 24.04 21.00 16.89
N LYS A 332 23.49 21.50 15.76
CA LYS A 332 23.21 22.93 15.57
C LYS A 332 22.41 23.46 16.77
N SER A 333 22.57 24.74 17.11
CA SER A 333 21.95 25.40 18.27
C SER A 333 20.45 25.09 18.44
N GLN A 334 19.99 25.02 19.70
CA GLN A 334 18.57 24.86 20.05
C GLN A 334 17.78 26.05 19.49
N GLY A 335 17.04 25.85 18.39
CA GLY A 335 16.15 26.88 17.81
C GLY A 335 15.83 26.67 16.34
N ASN A 336 16.78 26.16 15.54
CA ASN A 336 16.59 26.06 14.09
C ASN A 336 15.78 24.82 13.68
N LEU A 337 15.08 24.93 12.55
CA LEU A 337 14.41 23.80 11.89
C LEU A 337 15.44 22.70 11.63
N ARG A 338 15.12 21.48 12.06
CA ARG A 338 16.00 20.33 11.88
C ARG A 338 15.22 19.18 11.27
N THR A 339 15.72 18.69 10.16
CA THR A 339 15.22 17.47 9.50
C THR A 339 16.09 16.30 9.89
N THR A 340 15.45 15.22 10.33
CA THR A 340 16.11 14.03 10.82
C THR A 340 15.55 12.82 10.11
N VAL A 341 16.43 11.86 9.84
CA VAL A 341 16.03 10.60 9.25
C VAL A 341 16.44 9.42 10.13
N GLU A 342 15.56 8.43 10.22
CA GLU A 342 15.74 7.19 10.98
C GLU A 342 15.39 6.03 10.05
N TRP A 343 16.23 4.99 10.02
CA TRP A 343 15.97 3.84 9.18
C TRP A 343 16.51 2.52 9.74
N ARG A 344 15.89 1.44 9.27
CA ARG A 344 16.24 0.05 9.50
C ARG A 344 16.00 -0.70 8.20
N TYR A 345 17.01 -1.39 7.69
CA TYR A 345 16.89 -2.15 6.46
C TYR A 345 17.60 -3.49 6.60
N CYS A 346 16.87 -4.56 6.29
CA CYS A 346 17.39 -5.92 6.30
C CYS A 346 16.96 -6.63 5.01
N ASP A 347 17.94 -7.12 4.26
CA ASP A 347 17.80 -7.95 3.06
C ASP A 347 18.52 -9.29 3.34
N ALA A 348 18.00 -10.39 2.79
CA ALA A 348 18.57 -11.73 2.84
C ALA A 348 20.08 -11.82 2.52
N HIS A 349 20.64 -10.85 1.78
CA HIS A 349 22.07 -10.81 1.46
C HIS A 349 22.98 -10.25 2.58
N ASN A 350 22.46 -9.58 3.61
CA ASN A 350 23.27 -9.03 4.71
C ASN A 350 23.61 -10.10 5.78
N LYS A 351 24.28 -11.19 5.37
CA LYS A 351 24.82 -12.24 6.24
C LYS A 351 26.08 -11.78 7.01
N ARG A 352 26.02 -10.64 7.72
CA ARG A 352 27.11 -10.20 8.60
C ARG A 352 26.91 -10.55 10.07
N SER A 353 25.77 -11.12 10.47
CA SER A 353 25.57 -11.67 11.81
C SER A 353 25.83 -13.17 11.85
N SER A 354 26.92 -13.53 12.51
CA SER A 354 27.56 -14.85 12.62
C SER A 354 26.85 -15.85 13.54
N ILE A 355 25.52 -15.95 13.49
CA ILE A 355 24.79 -17.03 14.17
C ILE A 355 23.75 -17.62 13.23
N ALA A 356 24.06 -18.80 12.70
CA ALA A 356 23.10 -19.64 11.97
C ALA A 356 21.93 -20.00 12.90
N LEU A 357 20.85 -19.24 12.79
CA LEU A 357 19.55 -19.53 13.39
C LEU A 357 18.55 -19.73 12.25
N PRO A 358 17.52 -20.57 12.46
CA PRO A 358 16.65 -21.07 11.39
C PRO A 358 16.03 -19.95 10.56
N ASP A 359 15.95 -20.18 9.24
CA ASP A 359 15.50 -19.25 8.19
C ASP A 359 14.15 -18.54 8.50
N ASN A 360 13.31 -19.14 9.35
CA ASN A 360 11.98 -18.64 9.70
C ASN A 360 11.96 -17.50 10.74
N ALA A 361 13.12 -17.02 11.21
CA ALA A 361 13.22 -15.95 12.20
C ALA A 361 13.71 -14.61 11.62
N MET A 362 13.87 -14.51 10.29
CA MET A 362 14.62 -13.46 9.60
C MET A 362 13.89 -12.10 9.47
N ASN A 363 12.64 -11.99 9.93
CA ASN A 363 11.69 -11.00 9.43
C ASN A 363 11.18 -9.96 10.44
N ASP A 364 11.77 -9.90 11.64
CA ASP A 364 11.41 -8.89 12.64
C ASP A 364 12.35 -7.68 12.57
N LEU A 365 11.78 -6.48 12.32
CA LEU A 365 12.47 -5.18 12.33
C LEU A 365 13.24 -4.92 13.64
N SER A 366 12.89 -5.63 14.72
CA SER A 366 13.59 -5.59 16.01
C SER A 366 15.06 -6.04 15.95
N ARG A 367 15.48 -6.73 14.88
CA ARG A 367 16.85 -7.24 14.71
C ARG A 367 17.80 -6.31 13.95
N CYS A 368 17.27 -5.33 13.23
CA CYS A 368 18.07 -4.37 12.48
C CYS A 368 18.42 -3.19 13.40
N GLU A 369 19.70 -2.82 13.51
CA GLU A 369 20.07 -1.66 14.32
C GLU A 369 19.49 -0.37 13.72
N PRO A 370 18.83 0.48 14.54
CA PRO A 370 18.35 1.77 14.08
C PRO A 370 19.53 2.66 13.71
N GLN A 371 19.53 3.13 12.46
CA GLN A 371 20.43 4.17 12.01
C GLN A 371 19.70 5.51 12.03
N LYS A 372 20.43 6.58 12.33
CA LYS A 372 19.89 7.93 12.43
C LYS A 372 20.89 8.93 11.88
N ALA A 373 20.41 9.88 11.10
CA ALA A 373 21.21 10.98 10.58
C ALA A 373 20.41 12.29 10.63
N VAL A 374 21.12 13.40 10.81
CA VAL A 374 20.57 14.75 10.74
C VAL A 374 20.97 15.33 9.39
N MET A 375 20.01 15.95 8.70
CA MET A 375 20.26 16.58 7.40
C MET A 375 20.61 18.05 7.58
N ASP A 376 21.68 18.48 6.93
CA ASP A 376 22.20 19.84 7.09
C ASP A 376 21.83 20.79 5.97
N SER A 377 21.58 20.26 4.77
CA SER A 377 21.23 21.00 3.56
C SER A 377 19.88 20.55 2.99
N MET A 378 19.26 21.38 2.17
CA MET A 378 18.10 20.93 1.38
C MET A 378 18.50 19.91 0.33
N ALA A 379 19.76 19.92 -0.13
CA ALA A 379 20.27 18.91 -1.04
C ALA A 379 20.22 17.49 -0.44
N ASP A 380 20.62 17.34 0.82
CA ASP A 380 20.50 16.06 1.55
C ASP A 380 19.03 15.65 1.71
N ILE A 381 18.16 16.63 2.02
CA ILE A 381 16.73 16.40 2.21
C ILE A 381 16.09 15.90 0.91
N ILE A 382 16.34 16.56 -0.22
CA ILE A 382 15.81 16.19 -1.53
C ILE A 382 16.32 14.82 -1.96
N SER A 383 17.62 14.56 -1.74
CA SER A 383 18.27 13.27 -2.08
C SER A 383 17.60 12.07 -1.40
N VAL A 384 16.96 12.28 -0.25
CA VAL A 384 16.28 11.20 0.48
C VAL A 384 14.76 11.27 0.33
N MET A 385 14.18 12.46 0.28
CA MET A 385 12.74 12.65 0.19
C MET A 385 12.16 12.07 -1.10
N ILE A 386 12.84 12.26 -2.25
CA ILE A 386 12.37 11.75 -3.54
C ILE A 386 12.32 10.21 -3.54
N PRO A 387 13.42 9.48 -3.24
CA PRO A 387 13.36 8.03 -3.12
C PRO A 387 12.37 7.55 -2.06
N LEU A 388 12.18 8.28 -0.95
CA LEU A 388 11.22 7.91 0.10
C LEU A 388 9.79 7.93 -0.42
N VAL A 389 9.40 8.97 -1.15
CA VAL A 389 8.05 9.07 -1.76
C VAL A 389 7.81 7.94 -2.75
N LEU A 390 8.83 7.50 -3.49
CA LEU A 390 8.72 6.38 -4.43
C LEU A 390 8.46 5.02 -3.75
N THR A 391 8.63 4.91 -2.42
CA THR A 391 8.26 3.71 -1.66
C THR A 391 6.77 3.64 -1.29
N SER A 392 5.99 4.67 -1.60
CA SER A 392 4.55 4.71 -1.34
C SER A 392 3.80 3.59 -2.08
N PRO A 393 2.88 2.85 -1.43
CA PRO A 393 1.94 1.92 -2.06
C PRO A 393 1.25 2.47 -3.31
N VAL A 394 0.96 3.78 -3.34
CA VAL A 394 0.31 4.40 -4.50
C VAL A 394 1.23 4.38 -5.72
N VAL A 395 2.49 4.79 -5.55
CA VAL A 395 3.51 4.73 -6.63
C VAL A 395 3.78 3.29 -7.03
N VAL A 396 3.99 2.42 -6.05
CA VAL A 396 4.30 1.01 -6.26
C VAL A 396 3.16 0.29 -7.01
N SER A 397 1.90 0.55 -6.64
CA SER A 397 0.75 -0.03 -7.32
C SER A 397 0.65 0.46 -8.77
N ASN A 398 0.80 1.77 -9.00
CA ASN A 398 0.80 2.34 -10.35
C ASN A 398 1.94 1.78 -11.21
N LEU A 399 3.14 1.63 -10.64
CA LEU A 399 4.28 1.04 -11.34
C LEU A 399 4.07 -0.46 -11.63
N THR A 400 3.43 -1.18 -10.71
CA THR A 400 3.08 -2.60 -10.90
C THR A 400 2.08 -2.76 -12.05
N LYS A 401 1.04 -1.92 -12.09
CA LYS A 401 0.06 -1.89 -13.20
C LYS A 401 0.69 -1.49 -14.52
N PHE A 402 1.57 -0.49 -14.51
CA PHE A 402 2.29 -0.06 -15.70
C PHE A 402 3.15 -1.20 -16.28
N ARG A 403 3.92 -1.89 -15.43
CA ARG A 403 4.69 -3.09 -15.82
C ARG A 403 3.79 -4.19 -16.37
N ALA A 404 2.69 -4.50 -15.68
CA ALA A 404 1.77 -5.57 -16.09
C ALA A 404 1.16 -5.28 -17.47
N SER A 405 0.72 -4.04 -17.72
CA SER A 405 0.16 -3.63 -19.00
C SER A 405 1.17 -3.76 -20.15
N LEU A 406 2.44 -3.42 -19.92
CA LEU A 406 3.48 -3.61 -20.95
C LEU A 406 3.87 -5.08 -21.17
N ALA A 407 3.77 -5.91 -20.13
CA ALA A 407 3.99 -7.35 -20.26
C ALA A 407 2.90 -8.05 -21.08
N LEU A 408 1.67 -7.53 -21.05
CA LEU A 408 0.56 -8.02 -21.87
C LEU A 408 0.62 -7.52 -23.31
N ALA A 409 1.24 -6.36 -23.53
CA ALA A 409 1.43 -5.76 -24.85
C ALA A 409 2.61 -6.32 -25.65
N CYS A 410 3.65 -6.85 -24.99
CA CYS A 410 4.90 -7.22 -25.67
C CYS A 410 4.79 -8.52 -26.48
N ASP A 411 5.52 -8.59 -27.60
CA ASP A 411 5.67 -9.82 -28.39
C ASP A 411 6.26 -10.96 -27.54
N ALA A 412 5.84 -12.20 -27.83
CA ALA A 412 6.27 -13.40 -27.10
C ALA A 412 7.81 -13.65 -27.07
N LYS A 413 8.58 -12.94 -27.90
CA LYS A 413 10.04 -13.04 -27.98
C LYS A 413 10.78 -12.10 -27.03
N ASP A 414 10.14 -11.05 -26.50
CA ASP A 414 10.76 -10.03 -25.65
C ASP A 414 9.91 -9.77 -24.41
N VAL A 415 9.78 -10.83 -23.59
CA VAL A 415 8.87 -10.86 -22.45
C VAL A 415 9.35 -9.93 -21.34
N VAL A 416 8.51 -8.97 -20.97
CA VAL A 416 8.72 -8.14 -19.78
C VAL A 416 8.48 -8.99 -18.54
N GLN A 417 9.51 -9.21 -17.73
CA GLN A 417 9.43 -10.01 -16.52
C GLN A 417 9.71 -9.19 -15.26
N PRO A 418 9.03 -9.45 -14.13
CA PRO A 418 9.42 -8.87 -12.86
C PRO A 418 10.84 -9.26 -12.49
N SER A 419 11.55 -8.34 -11.83
CA SER A 419 12.82 -8.66 -11.18
C SER A 419 12.66 -9.77 -10.13
N LYS A 420 13.75 -10.51 -9.89
CA LYS A 420 13.76 -11.65 -8.95
C LYS A 420 13.28 -11.26 -7.57
N ASN A 421 12.41 -12.08 -7.00
CA ASN A 421 11.88 -11.90 -5.66
C ASN A 421 13.01 -11.96 -4.61
N LYS A 422 12.98 -11.04 -3.66
CA LYS A 422 13.88 -11.00 -2.51
C LYS A 422 13.10 -10.68 -1.26
N ASP A 423 13.32 -11.45 -0.21
CA ASP A 423 12.75 -11.16 1.09
C ASP A 423 13.51 -10.01 1.76
N TYR A 424 12.75 -9.03 2.24
CA TYR A 424 13.28 -7.88 2.93
C TYR A 424 12.31 -7.35 4.00
N CYS A 425 12.87 -6.62 4.96
CA CYS A 425 12.13 -5.78 5.89
C CYS A 425 12.76 -4.39 5.88
N ALA A 426 11.91 -3.37 5.92
CA ALA A 426 12.33 -1.99 5.82
C ALA A 426 11.50 -1.12 6.77
N PHE A 427 12.15 -0.15 7.39
CA PHE A 427 11.49 0.95 8.07
C PHE A 427 12.30 2.20 7.79
N PHE A 428 11.66 3.22 7.22
CA PHE A 428 12.28 4.50 6.92
C PHE A 428 11.36 5.61 7.42
N ARG A 429 11.97 6.63 8.01
CA ARG A 429 11.28 7.76 8.60
C ARG A 429 12.08 9.02 8.33
N MET A 430 11.42 10.04 7.81
CA MET A 430 11.94 11.41 7.70
C MET A 430 10.99 12.33 8.44
N TYR A 431 11.51 13.17 9.34
CA TYR A 431 10.69 14.02 10.18
C TYR A 431 11.41 15.30 10.60
N THR A 432 10.64 16.31 11.02
CA THR A 432 11.20 17.56 11.56
C THR A 432 11.05 17.66 13.08
N ASN A 433 11.95 18.41 13.72
CA ASN A 433 11.86 18.71 15.15
C ASN A 433 10.60 19.50 15.52
N GLN A 434 10.06 20.32 14.60
CA GLN A 434 8.79 21.01 14.80
C GLN A 434 7.64 20.01 14.93
N PHE A 435 7.58 19.02 14.04
CA PHE A 435 6.57 17.96 14.09
C PHE A 435 6.65 17.12 15.37
N GLU A 436 7.86 16.81 15.85
CA GLU A 436 8.00 16.09 17.11
C GLU A 436 7.47 16.88 18.31
N LYS A 437 7.57 18.21 18.30
CA LYS A 437 6.95 19.05 19.35
C LYS A 437 5.44 19.08 19.21
N ASP A 438 4.94 19.34 17.99
CA ASP A 438 3.51 19.46 17.73
C ASP A 438 2.76 18.16 18.08
N SER A 439 3.36 17.02 17.77
CA SER A 439 2.75 15.68 17.96
C SER A 439 2.75 15.15 19.40
N GLN A 440 3.50 15.75 20.33
CA GLN A 440 3.53 15.30 21.74
C GLN A 440 2.17 15.41 22.43
N SER A 441 1.35 16.37 22.01
CA SER A 441 0.03 16.64 22.59
C SER A 441 -1.09 15.78 22.00
N TRP A 442 -0.80 14.93 21.00
CA TRP A 442 -1.84 14.25 20.24
C TRP A 442 -2.37 13.01 20.95
N ASP A 443 -3.69 12.84 20.91
CA ASP A 443 -4.38 11.65 21.41
C ASP A 443 -4.22 10.40 20.49
N VAL A 444 -3.55 10.54 19.34
CA VAL A 444 -3.29 9.46 18.37
C VAL A 444 -1.83 9.04 18.33
N MET A 445 -1.57 7.81 17.90
CA MET A 445 -0.21 7.35 17.61
C MET A 445 0.18 7.72 16.20
N ARG A 446 1.41 8.19 16.07
CA ARG A 446 2.12 8.29 14.79
C ARG A 446 2.52 6.90 14.31
N LEU A 447 2.67 6.70 13.00
CA LEU A 447 3.13 5.40 12.47
C LEU A 447 4.48 5.01 13.07
N SER A 448 5.40 5.96 13.17
CA SER A 448 6.72 5.78 13.78
C SER A 448 6.63 5.35 15.26
N ALA A 449 5.77 6.01 16.04
CA ALA A 449 5.57 5.70 17.45
C ALA A 449 4.95 4.31 17.64
N ALA A 450 4.00 3.92 16.78
CA ALA A 450 3.41 2.59 16.77
C ALA A 450 4.47 1.51 16.45
N VAL A 451 5.38 1.75 15.50
CA VAL A 451 6.50 0.84 15.21
C VAL A 451 7.46 0.73 16.40
N GLN A 452 7.85 1.86 17.02
CA GLN A 452 8.77 1.88 18.16
C GLN A 452 8.19 1.17 19.39
N GLN A 453 6.88 1.25 19.62
CA GLN A 453 6.18 0.53 20.69
C GLN A 453 5.91 -0.95 20.35
N GLY A 454 6.32 -1.41 19.16
CA GLY A 454 6.09 -2.78 18.71
C GLY A 454 4.63 -3.11 18.47
N PHE A 455 3.80 -2.12 18.10
CA PHE A 455 2.37 -2.25 17.82
C PHE A 455 2.08 -3.17 16.62
N PHE A 456 2.99 -3.18 15.65
CA PHE A 456 2.95 -4.03 14.47
C PHE A 456 3.83 -5.28 14.60
N SER A 457 4.47 -5.49 15.76
CA SER A 457 5.28 -6.68 15.97
C SER A 457 4.38 -7.89 16.14
N ARG A 458 4.48 -8.84 15.20
CA ARG A 458 3.75 -10.12 15.24
C ARG A 458 3.87 -10.83 16.59
N ASN A 459 5.06 -10.83 17.19
CA ASN A 459 5.30 -11.45 18.49
C ASN A 459 4.46 -10.80 19.60
N ASN A 460 4.41 -9.47 19.63
CA ASN A 460 3.62 -8.71 20.62
C ASN A 460 2.11 -8.88 20.42
N LEU A 461 1.66 -9.07 19.18
CA LEU A 461 0.24 -9.27 18.84
C LEU A 461 -0.26 -10.67 19.24
N ILE A 462 0.61 -11.69 19.22
CA ILE A 462 0.29 -13.05 19.64
C ILE A 462 0.41 -13.22 21.16
N GLU A 463 1.52 -12.77 21.74
CA GLU A 463 1.80 -12.90 23.16
C GLU A 463 2.40 -11.59 23.69
N ARG A 464 1.56 -10.79 24.35
CA ARG A 464 1.91 -9.45 24.83
C ARG A 464 3.08 -9.52 25.81
N GLY A 465 4.19 -8.86 25.49
CA GLY A 465 5.39 -8.83 26.33
C GLY A 465 6.33 -10.02 26.15
N ALA A 466 6.18 -10.83 25.09
CA ALA A 466 7.15 -11.85 24.73
C ALA A 466 8.53 -11.21 24.53
N SER A 467 9.48 -11.54 25.40
CA SER A 467 10.88 -11.15 25.23
C SER A 467 11.42 -11.67 23.89
N SER A 468 12.35 -10.94 23.27
CA SER A 468 13.07 -11.37 22.05
C SER A 468 13.63 -12.81 22.17
N LYS A 469 13.99 -13.26 23.38
CA LYS A 469 14.44 -14.63 23.66
C LYS A 469 13.35 -15.71 23.44
N ASN A 470 12.08 -15.37 23.60
CA ASN A 470 10.94 -16.26 23.42
C ASN A 470 10.29 -16.15 22.03
N ALA A 471 10.66 -15.16 21.21
CA ALA A 471 10.09 -14.92 19.89
C ALA A 471 10.15 -16.16 18.98
N GLY A 472 11.29 -16.87 18.96
CA GLY A 472 11.43 -18.10 18.16
C GLY A 472 10.46 -19.21 18.59
N LYS A 473 10.15 -19.31 19.89
CA LYS A 473 9.20 -20.29 20.44
C LYS A 473 7.75 -19.91 20.16
N VAL A 474 7.43 -18.61 20.18
CA VAL A 474 6.10 -18.10 19.79
C VAL A 474 5.86 -18.38 18.31
N GLN A 475 6.86 -18.11 17.47
CA GLN A 475 6.78 -18.37 16.03
C GLN A 475 6.64 -19.85 15.72
N SER A 476 7.44 -20.73 16.35
CA SER A 476 7.32 -22.17 16.11
C SER A 476 5.95 -22.70 16.50
N LYS A 477 5.42 -22.27 17.66
CA LYS A 477 4.05 -22.62 18.08
C LYS A 477 3.01 -22.15 17.07
N LEU A 478 3.15 -20.93 16.53
CA LEU A 478 2.21 -20.42 15.54
C LEU A 478 2.27 -21.20 14.23
N VAL A 479 3.45 -21.60 13.78
CA VAL A 479 3.63 -22.45 12.59
C VAL A 479 3.01 -23.83 12.81
N ASP A 480 3.23 -24.45 13.98
CA ASP A 480 2.63 -25.74 14.32
C ASP A 480 1.09 -25.65 14.34
N ARG A 481 0.55 -24.57 14.90
CA ARG A 481 -0.90 -24.31 14.88
C ARG A 481 -1.42 -24.01 13.48
N SER A 482 -0.69 -23.25 12.65
CA SER A 482 -1.07 -23.01 11.25
C SER A 482 -1.18 -24.33 10.49
N ARG A 483 -0.20 -25.22 10.65
CA ARG A 483 -0.21 -26.55 10.01
C ARG A 483 -1.37 -27.42 10.50
N GLU A 484 -1.71 -27.33 11.79
CA GLU A 484 -2.91 -27.98 12.33
C GLU A 484 -4.18 -27.45 11.65
N MET A 485 -4.29 -26.13 11.48
CA MET A 485 -5.44 -25.46 10.85
C MET A 485 -5.54 -25.72 9.35
N GLU A 486 -4.41 -25.86 8.64
CA GLU A 486 -4.35 -26.22 7.21
C GLU A 486 -4.87 -27.63 6.94
N SER A 487 -4.87 -28.51 7.95
CA SER A 487 -5.44 -29.86 7.83
C SER A 487 -6.97 -29.91 7.89
N TRP A 488 -7.61 -28.78 8.21
CA TRP A 488 -9.05 -28.70 8.38
C TRP A 488 -9.77 -28.63 7.03
N VAL A 489 -10.94 -29.23 6.97
CA VAL A 489 -11.79 -29.17 5.78
C VAL A 489 -12.81 -28.05 5.98
N ILE A 490 -12.71 -27.01 5.16
CA ILE A 490 -13.57 -25.83 5.21
C ILE A 490 -14.69 -25.99 4.18
N ASP A 491 -15.93 -26.10 4.67
CA ASP A 491 -17.16 -26.06 3.88
C ASP A 491 -17.76 -24.64 3.92
N GLU A 492 -18.79 -24.35 3.11
CA GLU A 492 -19.42 -23.01 3.08
C GLU A 492 -19.95 -22.53 4.45
N CYS A 493 -20.42 -23.46 5.29
CA CYS A 493 -21.09 -23.12 6.55
C CYS A 493 -20.43 -23.74 7.79
N SER A 494 -19.34 -24.51 7.62
CA SER A 494 -18.74 -25.24 8.73
C SER A 494 -17.27 -25.57 8.51
N VAL A 495 -16.54 -25.74 9.61
CA VAL A 495 -15.15 -26.21 9.61
C VAL A 495 -15.09 -27.59 10.24
N THR A 496 -14.60 -28.58 9.51
CA THR A 496 -14.49 -29.97 9.98
C THR A 496 -13.07 -30.25 10.47
N VAL A 497 -12.96 -30.65 11.74
CA VAL A 497 -11.70 -30.93 12.45
C VAL A 497 -11.59 -32.42 12.80
N ALA A 498 -10.39 -32.98 12.73
CA ALA A 498 -10.12 -34.35 13.16
C ALA A 498 -9.80 -34.42 14.66
N CYS A 499 -10.56 -35.21 15.42
CA CYS A 499 -10.55 -35.21 16.89
C CYS A 499 -10.35 -36.61 17.48
N LYS A 500 -9.38 -37.35 16.92
CA LYS A 500 -9.13 -38.77 17.27
C LYS A 500 -8.99 -39.00 18.77
N TYR A 501 -8.17 -38.22 19.45
CA TYR A 501 -7.88 -38.43 20.87
C TYR A 501 -9.09 -38.19 21.78
N GLN A 502 -9.84 -37.10 21.54
CA GLN A 502 -11.02 -36.75 22.34
C GLN A 502 -12.16 -37.77 22.13
N VAL A 503 -12.41 -38.18 20.89
CA VAL A 503 -13.44 -39.19 20.60
C VAL A 503 -13.04 -40.55 21.18
N CYS A 504 -11.77 -40.95 21.04
CA CYS A 504 -11.28 -42.19 21.64
C CYS A 504 -11.38 -42.18 23.18
N SER A 505 -11.11 -41.05 23.85
CA SER A 505 -11.24 -40.98 25.31
C SER A 505 -12.70 -41.08 25.76
N ILE A 506 -13.62 -40.41 25.07
CA ILE A 506 -15.07 -40.50 25.32
C ILE A 506 -15.54 -41.94 25.13
N LEU A 507 -15.14 -42.59 24.03
CA LEU A 507 -15.49 -43.98 23.74
C LEU A 507 -14.90 -44.95 24.76
N LEU A 508 -13.66 -44.73 25.21
CA LEU A 508 -13.00 -45.56 26.20
C LEU A 508 -13.69 -45.48 27.57
N VAL A 509 -14.10 -44.29 28.00
CA VAL A 509 -14.87 -44.12 29.24
C VAL A 509 -16.23 -44.81 29.13
N ALA A 510 -16.96 -44.61 28.03
CA ALA A 510 -18.23 -45.29 27.80
C ALA A 510 -18.07 -46.83 27.76
N PHE A 511 -16.98 -47.30 27.15
CA PHE A 511 -16.63 -48.72 27.12
C PHE A 511 -16.29 -49.28 28.49
N ILE A 512 -15.58 -48.54 29.35
CA ILE A 512 -15.31 -48.96 30.73
C ILE A 512 -16.61 -49.06 31.54
N ILE A 513 -17.54 -48.11 31.38
CA ILE A 513 -18.84 -48.13 32.07
C ILE A 513 -19.67 -49.34 31.61
N ALA A 514 -19.85 -49.53 30.30
CA ALA A 514 -20.63 -50.64 29.74
C ALA A 514 -19.96 -52.00 29.96
N GLY A 515 -18.63 -52.07 29.77
CA GLY A 515 -17.81 -53.26 29.97
C GLY A 515 -17.73 -53.69 31.44
N GLY A 516 -17.73 -52.73 32.38
CA GLY A 516 -17.86 -53.01 33.80
C GLY A 516 -19.19 -53.72 34.14
N GLY A 517 -20.28 -53.33 33.48
CA GLY A 517 -21.58 -54.00 33.60
C GLY A 517 -21.57 -55.45 33.09
N LEU A 518 -20.83 -55.74 32.01
CA LEU A 518 -20.64 -57.09 31.50
C LEU A 518 -19.74 -57.94 32.42
N ALA A 519 -18.66 -57.36 32.94
CA ALA A 519 -17.76 -58.04 33.87
C ALA A 519 -18.50 -58.44 35.17
N MET A 520 -19.42 -57.61 35.66
CA MET A 520 -20.26 -57.89 36.83
C MET A 520 -21.19 -59.10 36.61
N ILE A 521 -21.67 -59.33 35.38
CA ILE A 521 -22.45 -60.53 35.03
C ILE A 521 -21.55 -61.78 34.98
N ALA A 522 -20.30 -61.64 34.53
CA ALA A 522 -19.34 -62.73 34.40
C ALA A 522 -18.75 -63.20 35.74
N CYS A 523 -18.74 -62.35 36.77
CA CYS A 523 -18.25 -62.69 38.11
C CYS A 523 -19.15 -63.72 38.82
N LYS A 524 -18.62 -64.91 39.08
CA LYS A 524 -19.31 -66.03 39.77
C LYS A 524 -19.77 -65.72 41.21
N ASN A 525 -19.13 -64.76 41.89
CA ASN A 525 -19.46 -64.40 43.26
C ASN A 525 -20.61 -63.38 43.29
N ARG A 526 -21.85 -63.88 43.40
CA ARG A 526 -23.05 -63.04 43.49
C ARG A 526 -23.09 -62.28 44.82
N ILE A 527 -23.23 -60.95 44.73
CA ILE A 527 -23.57 -60.10 45.88
C ILE A 527 -25.01 -60.43 46.30
N LYS A 528 -25.23 -60.84 47.55
CA LYS A 528 -26.57 -61.17 48.06
C LYS A 528 -27.49 -59.94 47.98
N GLY A 529 -28.61 -60.07 47.25
CA GLY A 529 -29.67 -59.06 47.18
C GLY A 529 -29.64 -58.12 45.96
N VAL A 530 -28.68 -58.27 45.05
CA VAL A 530 -28.59 -57.45 43.81
C VAL A 530 -28.70 -58.35 42.59
N ASP A 531 -29.61 -58.01 41.67
CA ASP A 531 -29.69 -58.66 40.36
C ASP A 531 -28.62 -58.07 39.42
N PRO A 532 -27.60 -58.85 39.01
CA PRO A 532 -26.53 -58.38 38.13
C PRO A 532 -27.03 -57.90 36.76
N SER A 533 -28.17 -58.43 36.29
CA SER A 533 -28.73 -58.09 34.99
C SER A 533 -29.31 -56.66 34.99
N ASN A 534 -30.04 -56.29 36.04
CA ASN A 534 -30.57 -54.94 36.21
C ASN A 534 -29.45 -53.91 36.39
N LEU A 535 -28.41 -54.22 37.18
CA LEU A 535 -27.28 -53.32 37.36
C LEU A 535 -26.52 -53.08 36.03
N SER A 536 -26.34 -54.13 35.22
CA SER A 536 -25.77 -54.00 33.89
C SER A 536 -26.61 -53.10 33.00
N MET A 537 -27.94 -53.28 32.98
CA MET A 537 -28.85 -52.41 32.23
C MET A 537 -28.71 -50.93 32.65
N TYR A 538 -28.63 -50.64 33.95
CA TYR A 538 -28.38 -49.28 34.42
C TYR A 538 -27.03 -48.71 33.96
N LEU A 539 -25.96 -49.53 33.94
CA LEU A 539 -24.65 -49.10 33.46
C LEU A 539 -24.64 -48.83 31.95
N TRP A 540 -25.36 -49.63 31.16
CA TRP A 540 -25.54 -49.38 29.73
C TRP A 540 -26.32 -48.08 29.47
N ILE A 541 -27.40 -47.84 30.22
CA ILE A 541 -28.16 -46.58 30.15
C ILE A 541 -27.27 -45.40 30.55
N LEU A 542 -26.46 -45.55 31.62
CA LEU A 542 -25.53 -44.51 32.07
C LEU A 542 -24.45 -44.22 31.02
N ALA A 543 -23.91 -45.24 30.35
CA ALA A 543 -22.97 -45.07 29.25
C ALA A 543 -23.59 -44.32 28.06
N GLY A 544 -24.83 -44.68 27.69
CA GLY A 544 -25.59 -43.97 26.65
C GLY A 544 -25.86 -42.51 27.01
N PHE A 545 -26.26 -42.25 28.25
CA PHE A 545 -26.48 -40.88 28.76
C PHE A 545 -25.17 -40.07 28.78
N TYR A 546 -24.06 -40.67 29.22
CA TYR A 546 -22.75 -40.05 29.18
C TYR A 546 -22.36 -39.62 27.75
N LEU A 547 -22.53 -40.50 26.76
CA LEU A 547 -22.25 -40.17 25.36
C LEU A 547 -23.11 -39.00 24.85
N LEU A 548 -24.39 -38.96 25.20
CA LEU A 548 -25.29 -37.86 24.84
C LEU A 548 -24.87 -36.53 25.47
N VAL A 549 -24.52 -36.53 26.76
CA VAL A 549 -24.03 -35.34 27.48
C VAL A 549 -22.71 -34.84 26.90
N GLN A 550 -21.78 -35.74 26.58
CA GLN A 550 -20.51 -35.34 25.94
C GLN A 550 -20.78 -34.74 24.56
N LYS A 551 -21.64 -35.37 23.75
CA LYS A 551 -22.01 -34.85 22.44
C LYS A 551 -22.61 -33.44 22.52
N SER A 552 -23.56 -33.21 23.43
CA SER A 552 -24.20 -31.90 23.59
C SER A 552 -23.30 -30.82 24.20
N ARG A 553 -22.21 -31.20 24.86
CA ARG A 553 -21.29 -30.26 25.50
C ARG A 553 -20.40 -29.53 24.50
N PHE A 554 -20.02 -30.19 23.40
CA PHE A 554 -18.99 -29.68 22.49
C PHE A 554 -19.57 -29.02 21.23
N VAL A 555 -20.65 -29.55 20.66
CA VAL A 555 -21.25 -29.06 19.41
C VAL A 555 -22.76 -29.19 19.47
N GLU A 556 -23.48 -28.25 18.87
CA GLU A 556 -24.95 -28.25 18.80
C GLU A 556 -25.49 -29.49 18.06
N GLU A 557 -24.86 -29.86 16.93
CA GLU A 557 -25.18 -31.06 16.14
C GLU A 557 -23.92 -31.86 15.76
N TRP A 558 -23.73 -33.04 16.36
CA TRP A 558 -22.65 -33.95 15.98
C TRP A 558 -23.18 -35.25 15.33
N PRO A 559 -23.17 -35.39 14.00
CA PRO A 559 -23.65 -36.60 13.33
C PRO A 559 -22.89 -37.86 13.77
N TRP A 560 -23.60 -38.98 13.96
CA TRP A 560 -22.97 -40.25 14.34
C TRP A 560 -21.96 -40.75 13.29
N SER A 561 -22.21 -40.46 12.01
CA SER A 561 -21.27 -40.78 10.92
C SER A 561 -19.92 -40.09 11.11
N ASP A 562 -19.92 -38.83 11.55
CA ASP A 562 -18.71 -38.04 11.73
C ASP A 562 -18.03 -38.39 13.05
N PHE A 563 -18.81 -38.61 14.11
CA PHE A 563 -18.32 -39.11 15.40
C PHE A 563 -17.55 -40.43 15.23
N LEU A 564 -18.10 -41.41 14.52
CA LEU A 564 -17.43 -42.69 14.25
C LEU A 564 -16.22 -42.55 13.32
N ARG A 565 -16.17 -41.51 12.49
CA ARG A 565 -15.01 -41.18 11.65
C ARG A 565 -13.97 -40.32 12.37
N PHE A 566 -14.14 -40.05 13.67
CA PHE A 566 -13.27 -39.20 14.47
C PHE A 566 -13.19 -37.76 13.95
N ARG A 567 -14.30 -37.23 13.43
CA ARG A 567 -14.41 -35.87 12.89
C ARG A 567 -15.52 -35.11 13.61
N VAL A 568 -15.30 -33.82 13.78
CA VAL A 568 -16.27 -32.89 14.35
C VAL A 568 -16.49 -31.77 13.35
N ARG A 569 -17.75 -31.49 13.03
CA ARG A 569 -18.14 -30.35 12.20
C ARG A 569 -18.55 -29.20 13.11
N CYS A 570 -17.76 -28.13 13.13
CA CYS A 570 -18.02 -26.94 13.93
C CYS A 570 -18.71 -25.89 13.06
N ARG A 571 -19.78 -25.27 13.58
CA ARG A 571 -20.55 -24.19 12.94
C ARG A 571 -20.31 -22.82 13.57
N SER A 572 -19.56 -22.73 14.68
CA SER A 572 -19.18 -21.46 15.31
C SER A 572 -17.71 -21.42 15.74
N VAL A 573 -17.21 -20.20 16.02
CA VAL A 573 -15.86 -20.00 16.57
C VAL A 573 -15.73 -20.63 17.97
N SER A 574 -16.77 -20.52 18.81
CA SER A 574 -16.76 -21.12 20.15
C SER A 574 -16.69 -22.64 20.13
N GLU A 575 -17.40 -23.31 19.21
CA GLU A 575 -17.32 -24.76 19.01
C GLU A 575 -15.93 -25.18 18.54
N LEU A 576 -15.37 -24.43 17.58
CA LEU A 576 -14.03 -24.67 17.06
C LEU A 576 -12.96 -24.53 18.15
N HIS A 577 -13.12 -23.54 19.04
CA HIS A 577 -12.27 -23.38 20.22
C HIS A 577 -12.42 -24.54 21.22
N ALA A 578 -13.65 -24.95 21.53
CA ALA A 578 -13.92 -26.02 22.49
C ALA A 578 -13.29 -27.36 22.07
N ILE A 579 -13.25 -27.61 20.76
CA ILE A 579 -12.69 -28.83 20.17
C ILE A 579 -11.17 -28.75 20.00
N SER A 580 -10.65 -27.71 19.36
CA SER A 580 -9.22 -27.61 19.04
C SER A 580 -8.35 -27.15 20.22
N GLY A 581 -8.94 -26.44 21.19
CA GLY A 581 -8.21 -25.75 22.26
C GLY A 581 -7.35 -24.58 21.77
N ILE A 582 -7.47 -24.17 20.50
CA ILE A 582 -6.76 -23.00 19.94
C ILE A 582 -7.50 -21.73 20.36
N ASN A 583 -6.76 -20.68 20.72
CA ASN A 583 -7.34 -19.41 21.16
C ASN A 583 -8.30 -18.82 20.10
N GLU A 584 -9.50 -18.42 20.54
CA GLU A 584 -10.57 -17.85 19.71
C GLU A 584 -10.09 -16.71 18.79
N GLN A 585 -9.20 -15.85 19.29
CA GLN A 585 -8.66 -14.71 18.53
C GLN A 585 -7.68 -15.15 17.44
N LEU A 586 -6.88 -16.20 17.69
CA LEU A 586 -6.02 -16.79 16.67
C LEU A 586 -6.84 -17.50 15.59
N LEU A 587 -7.94 -18.16 15.98
CA LEU A 587 -8.91 -18.75 15.04
C LEU A 587 -9.46 -17.67 14.11
N MET A 588 -9.98 -16.58 14.67
CA MET A 588 -10.53 -15.46 13.88
C MET A 588 -9.47 -14.80 12.99
N ALA A 589 -8.24 -14.60 13.49
CA ALA A 589 -7.16 -14.05 12.69
C ALA A 589 -6.80 -14.95 11.49
N LYS A 590 -6.84 -16.29 11.64
CA LYS A 590 -6.57 -17.22 10.53
C LYS A 590 -7.73 -17.23 9.53
N LEU A 591 -8.98 -17.22 10.01
CA LEU A 591 -10.15 -17.12 9.12
C LEU A 591 -10.09 -15.84 8.27
N LEU A 592 -9.72 -14.70 8.87
CA LEU A 592 -9.52 -13.44 8.14
C LEU A 592 -8.34 -13.50 7.17
N HIS A 593 -7.28 -14.23 7.50
CA HIS A 593 -6.12 -14.42 6.65
C HIS A 593 -6.43 -15.26 5.40
N ASP A 594 -7.24 -16.31 5.56
CA ASP A 594 -7.59 -17.25 4.48
C ASP A 594 -8.75 -16.78 3.59
N GLU A 595 -9.52 -15.77 4.02
CA GLU A 595 -10.69 -15.26 3.29
C GLU A 595 -10.38 -14.88 1.84
N ARG A 596 -9.29 -14.15 1.61
CA ARG A 596 -8.85 -13.76 0.26
C ARG A 596 -8.06 -14.85 -0.47
N GLY A 597 -7.67 -15.91 0.22
CA GLY A 597 -6.97 -17.07 -0.33
C GLY A 597 -7.87 -18.08 -1.04
N GLY A 598 -9.15 -17.78 -1.25
CA GLY A 598 -10.12 -18.67 -1.89
C GLY A 598 -10.93 -19.54 -0.93
N SER A 599 -11.02 -19.16 0.34
CA SER A 599 -11.94 -19.81 1.29
C SER A 599 -13.39 -19.72 0.80
N LEU A 600 -14.11 -20.84 0.86
CA LEU A 600 -15.54 -20.94 0.54
C LEU A 600 -16.44 -20.54 1.72
N LEU A 601 -15.85 -20.28 2.89
CA LEU A 601 -16.57 -20.07 4.14
C LEU A 601 -17.35 -18.75 4.14
N LYS A 602 -18.68 -18.84 4.19
CA LYS A 602 -19.56 -17.69 4.43
C LYS A 602 -19.71 -17.48 5.93
N THR A 603 -19.67 -16.22 6.36
CA THR A 603 -19.74 -15.88 7.79
C THR A 603 -21.09 -15.24 8.16
N ARG A 604 -21.62 -15.64 9.32
CA ARG A 604 -22.84 -15.09 9.93
C ARG A 604 -22.61 -14.71 11.38
N GLY A 605 -23.61 -14.14 12.04
CA GLY A 605 -23.57 -13.79 13.45
C GLY A 605 -23.22 -12.32 13.71
N PRO A 606 -23.20 -11.89 14.98
CA PRO A 606 -23.13 -10.49 15.35
C PRO A 606 -21.79 -9.83 14.99
N TYR A 607 -20.68 -10.57 15.03
CA TYR A 607 -19.32 -10.04 14.90
C TYR A 607 -18.71 -10.26 13.49
N ASN A 608 -19.52 -10.56 12.48
CA ASN A 608 -19.03 -10.91 11.13
C ASN A 608 -18.73 -9.70 10.24
N LYS A 609 -18.89 -8.47 10.73
CA LYS A 609 -18.82 -7.24 9.90
C LYS A 609 -17.48 -7.01 9.21
N VAL A 610 -16.41 -7.59 9.75
CA VAL A 610 -15.04 -7.48 9.25
C VAL A 610 -14.77 -8.42 8.06
N PHE A 611 -15.56 -9.48 7.93
CA PHE A 611 -15.47 -10.44 6.83
C PHE A 611 -16.13 -9.88 5.58
N LEU A 612 -15.54 -10.16 4.43
CA LEU A 612 -16.03 -9.82 3.10
C LEU A 612 -17.18 -10.77 2.69
N GLN A 613 -17.03 -12.08 2.90
CA GLN A 613 -18.02 -13.08 2.53
C GLN A 613 -19.04 -13.29 3.67
N ARG A 614 -20.22 -12.69 3.50
CA ARG A 614 -21.27 -12.66 4.54
C ARG A 614 -22.59 -13.17 3.99
N ASP A 615 -23.28 -13.95 4.81
CA ASP A 615 -24.65 -14.41 4.54
C ASP A 615 -25.44 -14.29 5.86
N SER A 616 -26.63 -13.72 5.78
CA SER A 616 -27.47 -13.45 6.96
C SER A 616 -28.20 -14.68 7.46
N ASN A 617 -28.45 -15.65 6.59
CA ASN A 617 -29.32 -16.78 6.88
C ASN A 617 -28.54 -18.08 7.10
N ASP A 618 -27.48 -18.30 6.32
CA ASP A 618 -26.67 -19.51 6.39
C ASP A 618 -25.18 -19.17 6.49
N GLY A 619 -24.38 -20.01 7.11
CA GLY A 619 -22.93 -19.78 7.26
C GLY A 619 -22.35 -20.10 8.64
N PHE A 620 -21.03 -19.97 8.73
CA PHE A 620 -20.26 -20.16 9.94
C PHE A 620 -20.40 -18.94 10.88
N SER A 621 -20.79 -19.20 12.13
CA SER A 621 -21.14 -18.17 13.10
C SER A 621 -19.90 -17.59 13.79
N ILE A 622 -19.68 -16.29 13.60
CA ILE A 622 -18.72 -15.49 14.36
C ILE A 622 -19.43 -14.95 15.61
N ASP A 623 -19.34 -15.71 16.70
CA ASP A 623 -20.04 -15.49 17.97
C ASP A 623 -19.16 -14.90 19.08
N ARG A 624 -17.92 -14.53 18.75
CA ARG A 624 -16.96 -13.89 19.65
C ARG A 624 -16.54 -12.52 19.14
N SER A 625 -16.32 -11.58 20.07
CA SER A 625 -15.86 -10.23 19.75
C SER A 625 -14.40 -10.20 19.30
N LEU A 626 -14.08 -9.26 18.41
CA LEU A 626 -12.74 -9.10 17.85
C LEU A 626 -11.91 -8.13 18.70
N HIS A 627 -10.68 -8.50 19.03
CA HIS A 627 -9.74 -7.58 19.67
C HIS A 627 -8.95 -6.76 18.65
N MET A 628 -8.49 -5.57 19.07
CA MET A 628 -7.55 -4.77 18.27
C MET A 628 -6.32 -5.57 17.82
N THR A 629 -5.78 -6.42 18.69
CA THR A 629 -4.62 -7.28 18.37
C THR A 629 -4.91 -8.22 17.21
N THR A 630 -6.12 -8.77 17.15
CA THR A 630 -6.59 -9.68 16.10
C THR A 630 -6.74 -8.96 14.77
N LEU A 631 -7.31 -7.76 14.80
CA LEU A 631 -7.43 -6.90 13.62
C LEU A 631 -6.04 -6.56 13.06
N LEU A 632 -5.13 -6.06 13.89
CA LEU A 632 -3.76 -5.75 13.48
C LEU A 632 -3.00 -6.98 12.97
N LEU A 633 -3.16 -8.14 13.63
CA LEU A 633 -2.54 -9.39 13.21
C LEU A 633 -3.06 -9.82 11.83
N SER A 634 -4.34 -9.61 11.54
CA SER A 634 -4.91 -9.88 10.21
C SER A 634 -4.49 -8.86 9.13
N GLY A 635 -3.94 -7.70 9.52
CA GLY A 635 -3.58 -6.62 8.61
C GLY A 635 -4.61 -5.49 8.54
N LEU A 636 -5.52 -5.38 9.51
CA LEU A 636 -6.52 -4.31 9.60
C LEU A 636 -6.08 -3.26 10.61
N ILE A 637 -5.88 -2.02 10.16
CA ILE A 637 -5.29 -0.95 10.96
C ILE A 637 -6.35 0.13 11.20
N MET A 638 -6.63 0.45 12.45
CA MET A 638 -7.63 1.45 12.81
C MET A 638 -7.01 2.85 12.86
N LEU A 639 -7.51 3.73 12.01
CA LEU A 639 -7.13 5.14 11.93
C LEU A 639 -8.23 6.01 12.53
N LYS A 640 -7.83 6.99 13.34
CA LYS A 640 -8.74 7.98 13.91
C LYS A 640 -8.94 9.13 12.92
N VAL A 641 -10.19 9.48 12.63
CA VAL A 641 -10.57 10.54 11.70
C VAL A 641 -11.51 11.55 12.36
N VAL A 642 -11.47 12.79 11.88
CA VAL A 642 -12.35 13.88 12.32
C VAL A 642 -13.53 14.00 11.38
N THR A 643 -14.73 13.80 11.90
CA THR A 643 -15.99 13.96 11.19
C THR A 643 -16.74 15.21 11.68
N PRO A 644 -17.76 15.70 10.95
CA PRO A 644 -18.60 16.79 11.43
C PRO A 644 -19.36 16.48 12.73
N ARG A 645 -19.58 15.20 13.05
CA ARG A 645 -20.32 14.74 14.24
C ARG A 645 -19.43 14.42 15.44
N GLY A 646 -18.11 14.46 15.28
CA GLY A 646 -17.13 14.03 16.28
C GLY A 646 -16.03 13.17 15.66
N GLN A 647 -15.33 12.39 16.48
CA GLN A 647 -14.28 11.49 16.02
C GLN A 647 -14.82 10.10 15.68
N ALA A 648 -14.27 9.49 14.63
CA ALA A 648 -14.62 8.15 14.17
C ALA A 648 -13.37 7.32 13.87
N LEU A 649 -13.50 6.00 13.81
CA LEU A 649 -12.44 5.11 13.32
C LEU A 649 -12.75 4.68 11.89
N VAL A 650 -11.72 4.68 11.06
CA VAL A 650 -11.74 4.15 9.69
C VAL A 650 -10.64 3.11 9.58
N CYS A 651 -10.96 1.96 9.00
CA CYS A 651 -10.00 0.89 8.81
C CYS A 651 -9.20 1.07 7.52
N LEU A 652 -7.87 1.04 7.64
CA LEU A 652 -6.94 0.82 6.55
C LEU A 652 -6.70 -0.69 6.41
N ASP A 653 -7.13 -1.25 5.28
CA ASP A 653 -7.03 -2.68 4.99
C ASP A 653 -5.68 -2.99 4.33
N ALA A 654 -4.86 -3.79 5.03
CA ALA A 654 -3.59 -4.35 4.59
C ALA A 654 -3.59 -5.88 4.70
N ARG A 655 -4.77 -6.53 4.75
CA ARG A 655 -4.91 -8.00 4.75
C ARG A 655 -4.24 -8.61 3.53
N ARG A 656 -3.76 -9.86 3.62
CA ARG A 656 -3.06 -10.59 2.55
C ARG A 656 -3.76 -10.43 1.19
N GLY A 657 -3.00 -10.09 0.15
CA GLY A 657 -3.51 -9.91 -1.21
C GLY A 657 -4.29 -8.60 -1.40
N THR A 658 -3.98 -7.56 -0.62
CA THR A 658 -4.52 -6.22 -0.86
C THR A 658 -3.63 -5.46 -1.83
N GLU A 659 -4.14 -5.15 -3.01
CA GLU A 659 -3.41 -4.40 -4.03
C GLU A 659 -3.05 -2.99 -3.57
N LEU A 660 -4.05 -2.16 -3.23
CA LEU A 660 -3.86 -0.81 -2.72
C LEU A 660 -5.09 -0.37 -1.93
N LYS A 661 -4.86 0.14 -0.72
CA LYS A 661 -5.86 0.90 0.04
C LYS A 661 -5.27 2.20 0.54
N VAL A 662 -6.07 3.26 0.48
CA VAL A 662 -5.67 4.63 0.83
C VAL A 662 -6.76 5.22 1.72
N VAL A 663 -6.35 5.92 2.77
CA VAL A 663 -7.20 6.73 3.63
C VAL A 663 -6.63 8.15 3.61
N GLU A 664 -7.28 9.00 2.81
CA GLU A 664 -6.90 10.39 2.55
C GLU A 664 -7.78 11.39 3.34
N HIS A 665 -7.36 12.65 3.37
CA HIS A 665 -8.23 13.72 3.88
C HIS A 665 -9.42 13.92 2.95
N GLN A 666 -10.56 14.35 3.49
CA GLN A 666 -11.79 14.55 2.71
C GLN A 666 -12.18 13.30 1.92
N GLY A 667 -12.22 12.15 2.61
CA GLY A 667 -12.26 10.80 2.03
C GLY A 667 -13.16 10.61 0.80
N ASN A 668 -12.71 9.75 -0.11
CA ASN A 668 -13.40 9.43 -1.35
C ASN A 668 -14.79 8.81 -1.08
N GLN A 669 -15.85 9.53 -1.46
CA GLN A 669 -17.25 9.16 -1.22
C GLN A 669 -17.70 7.89 -1.96
N ALA A 670 -16.88 7.37 -2.88
CA ALA A 670 -17.22 6.18 -3.67
C ALA A 670 -16.83 4.85 -2.98
N GLN A 671 -15.95 4.88 -1.98
CA GLN A 671 -15.41 3.66 -1.36
C GLN A 671 -16.18 3.27 -0.09
N GLU A 672 -16.43 1.96 0.06
CA GLU A 672 -16.99 1.40 1.28
C GLU A 672 -15.88 1.19 2.31
N HIS A 673 -16.06 1.73 3.51
CA HIS A 673 -15.09 1.63 4.58
C HIS A 673 -15.68 0.89 5.78
N LEU A 674 -14.85 0.05 6.41
CA LEU A 674 -15.13 -0.50 7.72
C LEU A 674 -14.84 0.58 8.76
N LEU A 675 -15.84 0.98 9.53
CA LEU A 675 -15.78 2.14 10.40
C LEU A 675 -16.47 1.93 11.76
N CYS A 676 -16.10 2.76 12.73
CA CYS A 676 -16.79 2.91 14.00
C CYS A 676 -17.14 4.39 14.20
N GLU A 677 -18.43 4.70 14.28
CA GLU A 677 -18.90 6.06 14.57
C GLU A 677 -18.89 6.34 16.08
N ASP A 678 -18.92 7.63 16.45
CA ASP A 678 -19.20 8.11 17.81
C ASP A 678 -18.26 7.59 18.93
N ILE A 679 -16.93 7.61 18.71
CA ILE A 679 -15.95 7.23 19.74
C ILE A 679 -16.04 8.17 20.96
N ASP A 680 -16.21 9.48 20.73
CA ASP A 680 -16.19 10.50 21.79
C ASP A 680 -17.38 10.34 22.74
N ARG A 681 -18.58 10.06 22.22
CA ARG A 681 -19.78 9.79 23.05
C ARG A 681 -19.60 8.56 23.92
N LEU A 682 -18.87 7.56 23.44
CA LEU A 682 -18.53 6.38 24.23
C LEU A 682 -17.47 6.71 25.28
N GLN A 683 -16.43 7.48 24.94
CA GLN A 683 -15.42 7.92 25.91
C GLN A 683 -16.01 8.78 27.02
N ASP A 684 -16.94 9.69 26.70
CA ASP A 684 -17.64 10.54 27.69
C ASP A 684 -18.55 9.72 28.61
N ARG A 685 -19.24 8.70 28.09
CA ARG A 685 -20.06 7.77 28.91
C ARG A 685 -19.21 6.92 29.86
N TYR A 686 -17.99 6.59 29.47
CA TYR A 686 -17.02 5.87 30.31
C TYR A 686 -16.14 6.82 31.16
N GLY A 687 -16.38 8.13 31.10
CA GLY A 687 -15.64 9.14 31.85
C GLY A 687 -15.53 8.83 33.35
N GLN A 688 -14.28 8.83 33.84
CA GLN A 688 -13.86 8.85 35.24
C GLN A 688 -14.18 7.65 36.16
N LYS A 689 -14.74 6.54 35.69
CA LYS A 689 -14.71 5.30 36.48
C LYS A 689 -13.57 4.40 35.99
N LYS A 690 -12.64 4.10 36.90
CA LYS A 690 -11.68 2.98 36.84
C LYS A 690 -12.40 1.62 36.79
N SER A 691 -13.36 1.45 35.89
CA SER A 691 -13.94 0.15 35.59
C SER A 691 -12.96 -0.59 34.70
N LYS A 692 -12.69 -1.86 35.01
CA LYS A 692 -11.90 -2.78 34.17
C LYS A 692 -12.64 -3.19 32.89
N ASP A 693 -13.78 -2.59 32.58
CA ASP A 693 -14.57 -2.92 31.41
C ASP A 693 -13.91 -2.40 30.13
N ARG A 694 -13.63 -3.33 29.23
CA ARG A 694 -13.06 -3.06 27.90
C ARG A 694 -14.03 -2.21 27.09
N MET A 695 -13.49 -1.22 26.38
CA MET A 695 -14.28 -0.32 25.53
C MET A 695 -14.84 -1.10 24.34
N ARG A 696 -16.17 -1.19 24.24
CA ARG A 696 -16.84 -1.85 23.12
C ARG A 696 -17.14 -0.85 22.01
N LEU A 697 -16.63 -1.10 20.82
CA LEU A 697 -16.74 -0.27 19.63
C LEU A 697 -17.54 -1.02 18.57
N GLN A 698 -18.59 -0.41 18.03
CA GLN A 698 -19.42 -1.04 17.01
C GLN A 698 -18.82 -0.85 15.62
N LEU A 699 -18.63 -1.95 14.90
CA LEU A 699 -18.16 -1.90 13.51
C LEU A 699 -19.32 -1.92 12.53
N ALA A 700 -19.29 -0.98 11.61
CA ALA A 700 -20.22 -0.89 10.50
C ALA A 700 -19.46 -0.75 9.18
N MET A 701 -20.02 -1.30 8.11
CA MET A 701 -19.59 -0.98 6.76
C MET A 701 -20.48 0.16 6.27
N SER A 702 -19.88 1.26 5.81
CA SER A 702 -20.64 2.39 5.28
C SER A 702 -19.87 3.14 4.20
N LYS A 703 -20.63 3.66 3.24
CA LYS A 703 -20.16 4.58 2.18
C LYS A 703 -20.49 6.04 2.50
N GLU A 704 -21.30 6.27 3.53
CA GLU A 704 -21.91 7.58 3.80
C GLU A 704 -21.06 8.47 4.72
N LEU A 705 -20.13 7.86 5.47
CA LEU A 705 -19.32 8.61 6.43
C LEU A 705 -18.37 9.54 5.70
N LYS A 706 -18.54 10.85 5.92
CA LYS A 706 -17.62 11.88 5.45
C LYS A 706 -16.75 12.36 6.60
N TRP A 707 -15.43 12.29 6.42
CA TRP A 707 -14.47 12.89 7.35
C TRP A 707 -13.69 14.01 6.68
N LYS A 708 -13.30 15.00 7.48
CA LYS A 708 -12.51 16.14 7.03
C LYS A 708 -11.02 15.82 7.04
N ARG A 709 -10.55 15.13 8.09
CA ARG A 709 -9.12 14.96 8.35
C ARG A 709 -8.79 13.62 9.00
N VAL A 710 -7.70 13.00 8.59
CA VAL A 710 -7.08 11.84 9.25
C VAL A 710 -6.13 12.33 10.35
N GLN A 711 -6.17 11.74 11.54
CA GLN A 711 -5.31 12.14 12.67
C GLN A 711 -4.12 11.19 12.85
N GLY A 712 -4.35 9.88 12.85
CA GLY A 712 -3.31 8.88 13.04
C GLY A 712 -3.82 7.53 13.52
N VAL A 713 -2.92 6.65 13.93
CA VAL A 713 -3.23 5.29 14.40
C VAL A 713 -3.90 5.35 15.78
N TYR A 714 -4.98 4.61 15.96
CA TYR A 714 -5.72 4.57 17.22
C TYR A 714 -4.95 3.80 18.32
N LYS A 715 -4.90 4.37 19.54
CA LYS A 715 -4.07 3.85 20.66
C LYS A 715 -4.70 2.72 21.47
N GLY A 716 -6.02 2.56 21.40
CA GLY A 716 -6.77 1.67 22.31
C GLY A 716 -6.60 0.18 22.01
N MET A 717 -5.53 -0.44 22.53
CA MET A 717 -5.29 -1.89 22.39
C MET A 717 -6.29 -2.77 23.12
N GLU A 718 -6.97 -2.21 24.13
CA GLU A 718 -7.96 -2.94 24.95
C GLU A 718 -9.38 -2.84 24.38
N ALA A 719 -9.54 -2.23 23.20
CA ALA A 719 -10.83 -2.13 22.53
C ALA A 719 -11.32 -3.51 22.05
N GLU A 720 -12.60 -3.76 22.30
CA GLU A 720 -13.36 -4.88 21.75
C GLU A 720 -14.28 -4.37 20.65
N PHE A 721 -14.20 -4.99 19.48
CA PHE A 721 -15.02 -4.66 18.34
C PHE A 721 -16.22 -5.59 18.25
N VAL A 722 -17.40 -4.96 18.20
CA VAL A 722 -18.72 -5.58 18.20
C VAL A 722 -19.37 -5.48 16.83
#